data_AF-A0AAJ3LBN6-F1
#
_entry.id   AF-A0AAJ3LBN6-F1
#
_cell.length_a   1.000
_cell.length_b   1.000
_cell.length_c   1.000
_cell.angle_alpha   90.00
_cell.angle_beta   90.00
_cell.angle_gamma   90.00
#
_symmetry.space_group_name_H-M   'P 1'
#
loop_
_entity.id
_entity.type
_entity.pdbx_description
1 polymer ?
#
loop_
_entity_poly.entity_id
_entity_poly.type
_entity_poly.pdbx_seq_one_letter_code
_entity_poly.pdbx_strand_id
1 'polypeptide(L)'
;MPTILVHQALHGYNDGHRLIASSLSLDAADGRVMLVMSDLSGPGIKPSDGGYLTGYPLEHSGKYVFSRTWAAPEMPRPGCVWTHSLIIDNADLAKLVSVKALIDNLNRPTGTDTKAQYSAPVSLPIQTVPCEINRTDRAEQLLQALYSLPMRQVVADAGEPFADEQLTTAIWMQQWPRLRRSFGFCTLSGMDRSGKGVALDLQFVPEKDHKLRSKFPSAVVAGGAIVSDEILPLLGDLTAPSLSTLREFLKRTGGDVDGGRSAMLPLCELHRSLLKSQPPDLASAVLALVTLDSGGRTQARAIRSLVTRQAMKSPGRVENVVFEFLLNTVEQLSDPSEQVDMGNKLGIELWRRSPHRFHAALYSEGALANIASHALSEIKSDLLVSGLKANSDIVTDIVKRRPDIMKLPAFWNIPKVDDQLAEHISHQDAGVAIYALLAAGRVGPAATIINKVESSELALALESEKSNSKAVLEWLFVLCRDLNKLASVLASGQLTKMSTLVIMAQQISPDDVPNSYGEDPWLIALRSASGSLGRLDEDFLAAFVLNRALGWKSRSPAELLQYSYNRVYRAFESQRFARDTEKLASSRLVRGSWIDWDNCSRLKETVVKKFIDYDLDPEIFGRITEDVSLALSLIDEAAKSKKGRAYLKRVYEALKRVDETGNSARADYINDNLK
;
A
#
# COMPACT_ATOMS: atom_id res chain seq x y z
N MET A 1 -35.42 -23.07 34.99
CA MET A 1 -35.11 -22.93 33.54
C MET A 1 -35.71 -21.62 33.05
N PRO A 2 -35.08 -20.92 32.11
CA PRO A 2 -35.67 -19.69 31.57
C PRO A 2 -36.99 -20.02 30.85
N THR A 3 -38.00 -19.17 31.04
CA THR A 3 -39.33 -19.33 30.45
C THR A 3 -39.70 -18.09 29.63
N ILE A 4 -40.68 -18.26 28.74
CA ILE A 4 -41.39 -17.15 28.08
C ILE A 4 -42.84 -17.12 28.53
N LEU A 5 -43.44 -15.94 28.55
CA LEU A 5 -44.87 -15.78 28.83
C LEU A 5 -45.62 -15.76 27.50
N VAL A 6 -46.61 -16.64 27.35
CA VAL A 6 -47.39 -16.77 26.12
C VAL A 6 -48.86 -16.57 26.43
N HIS A 7 -49.49 -15.63 25.74
CA HIS A 7 -50.93 -15.44 25.82
C HIS A 7 -51.65 -16.49 24.97
N GLN A 8 -52.93 -16.71 25.25
CA GLN A 8 -53.73 -17.74 24.61
C GLN A 8 -55.07 -17.16 24.18
N ALA A 9 -55.64 -17.74 23.13
CA ALA A 9 -56.99 -17.45 22.69
C ALA A 9 -57.63 -18.70 22.11
N LEU A 10 -58.91 -18.90 22.40
CA LEU A 10 -59.74 -19.95 21.84
C LEU A 10 -60.79 -19.32 20.92
N HIS A 11 -60.80 -19.76 19.66
CA HIS A 11 -61.86 -19.45 18.70
C HIS A 11 -62.66 -20.71 18.39
N GLY A 12 -63.95 -20.54 18.16
CA GLY A 12 -64.88 -21.60 17.78
C GLY A 12 -66.26 -21.02 17.49
N TYR A 13 -67.29 -21.87 17.53
CA TYR A 13 -68.62 -21.48 17.08
C TYR A 13 -69.58 -21.30 18.26
N ASN A 14 -70.23 -20.14 18.28
CA ASN A 14 -71.37 -19.83 19.14
C ASN A 14 -72.18 -18.76 18.38
N ASP A 15 -73.25 -19.13 17.68
CA ASP A 15 -73.95 -18.25 16.69
C ASP A 15 -73.06 -17.70 15.55
N GLY A 16 -72.04 -18.49 15.17
CA GLY A 16 -71.01 -18.11 14.20
C GLY A 16 -69.61 -18.29 14.76
N HIS A 17 -68.61 -18.29 13.88
CA HIS A 17 -67.21 -18.33 14.29
C HIS A 17 -66.85 -17.04 15.02
N ARG A 18 -66.36 -17.14 16.25
CA ARG A 18 -65.96 -15.99 17.08
C ARG A 18 -64.91 -16.37 18.13
N LEU A 19 -64.34 -15.35 18.75
CA LEU A 19 -63.51 -15.49 19.95
C LEU A 19 -64.37 -15.97 21.13
N ILE A 20 -63.95 -17.05 21.79
CA ILE A 20 -64.64 -17.67 22.94
C ILE A 20 -63.98 -17.27 24.26
N ALA A 21 -62.64 -17.29 24.30
CA ALA A 21 -61.83 -16.93 25.46
C ALA A 21 -60.47 -16.38 25.02
N SER A 22 -59.90 -15.46 25.79
CA SER A 22 -58.53 -14.99 25.58
C SER A 22 -57.92 -14.50 26.89
N SER A 23 -56.60 -14.68 27.03
CA SER A 23 -55.83 -14.18 28.16
C SER A 23 -55.22 -12.80 27.95
N LEU A 24 -55.57 -12.13 26.85
CA LEU A 24 -55.29 -10.72 26.63
C LEU A 24 -56.49 -10.03 25.98
N SER A 25 -56.53 -8.70 26.09
CA SER A 25 -57.44 -7.89 25.28
C SER A 25 -56.86 -7.75 23.87
N LEU A 26 -57.64 -8.15 22.86
CA LEU A 26 -57.29 -7.99 21.45
C LEU A 26 -57.88 -6.68 20.93
N ASP A 27 -57.07 -5.87 20.26
CA ASP A 27 -57.58 -4.71 19.54
C ASP A 27 -58.39 -5.13 18.30
N ALA A 28 -59.09 -4.17 17.70
CA ALA A 28 -59.97 -4.45 16.56
C ALA A 28 -59.22 -4.95 15.31
N ALA A 29 -57.96 -4.55 15.11
CA ALA A 29 -57.17 -4.94 13.95
C ALA A 29 -56.70 -6.39 14.09
N ASP A 30 -56.08 -6.72 15.24
CA ASP A 30 -55.60 -8.05 15.56
C ASP A 30 -56.76 -9.04 15.68
N GLY A 31 -57.86 -8.64 16.33
CA GLY A 31 -59.06 -9.44 16.44
C GLY A 31 -59.64 -9.83 15.07
N ARG A 32 -59.62 -8.91 14.09
CA ARG A 32 -60.07 -9.20 12.72
C ARG A 32 -59.15 -10.20 12.02
N VAL A 33 -57.83 -10.04 12.13
CA VAL A 33 -56.86 -10.97 11.55
C VAL A 33 -57.01 -12.36 12.15
N MET A 34 -57.05 -12.44 13.48
CA MET A 34 -57.20 -13.71 14.21
C MET A 34 -58.53 -14.38 13.90
N LEU A 35 -59.63 -13.63 13.75
CA LEU A 35 -60.92 -14.20 13.38
C LEU A 35 -60.86 -14.93 12.03
N VAL A 36 -60.20 -14.35 11.03
CA VAL A 36 -60.04 -14.95 9.70
C VAL A 36 -59.07 -16.13 9.72
N MET A 37 -57.96 -16.00 10.44
CA MET A 37 -56.91 -17.02 10.46
C MET A 37 -57.26 -18.24 11.33
N SER A 38 -58.14 -18.05 12.31
CA SER A 38 -58.61 -19.13 13.20
C SER A 38 -59.83 -19.90 12.69
N ASP A 39 -60.47 -19.46 11.60
CA ASP A 39 -61.54 -20.23 10.97
C ASP A 39 -60.96 -21.30 10.03
N LEU A 40 -61.82 -22.17 9.49
CA LEU A 40 -61.45 -23.19 8.52
C LEU A 40 -60.70 -22.55 7.33
N SER A 41 -59.52 -23.09 6.98
CA SER A 41 -58.57 -22.55 6.00
C SER A 41 -59.02 -22.62 4.53
N GLY A 42 -60.30 -22.85 4.29
CA GLY A 42 -60.91 -22.80 2.97
C GLY A 42 -62.02 -23.85 2.78
N PRO A 43 -62.85 -23.68 1.75
CA PRO A 43 -63.92 -24.62 1.44
C PRO A 43 -63.34 -25.99 1.04
N GLY A 44 -63.99 -27.06 1.51
CA GLY A 44 -63.61 -28.43 1.18
C GLY A 44 -62.46 -29.00 1.99
N ILE A 45 -61.86 -28.22 2.90
CA ILE A 45 -60.85 -28.72 3.84
C ILE A 45 -61.50 -29.60 4.91
N LYS A 46 -60.89 -30.76 5.14
CA LYS A 46 -61.20 -31.65 6.27
C LYS A 46 -59.91 -31.83 7.07
N PRO A 47 -59.76 -31.15 8.22
CA PRO A 47 -58.62 -31.38 9.11
C PRO A 47 -58.56 -32.86 9.52
N SER A 48 -57.34 -33.39 9.69
CA SER A 48 -57.14 -34.68 10.36
C SER A 48 -57.52 -34.57 11.85
N ASP A 49 -57.53 -35.70 12.57
CA ASP A 49 -57.75 -35.69 14.02
C ASP A 49 -56.69 -34.87 14.76
N GLY A 50 -55.47 -34.84 14.22
CA GLY A 50 -54.38 -33.99 14.69
C GLY A 50 -54.59 -32.50 14.37
N GLY A 51 -55.50 -32.13 13.47
CA GLY A 51 -55.67 -30.76 13.01
C GLY A 51 -54.53 -30.30 12.10
N TYR A 52 -54.42 -28.98 11.92
CA TYR A 52 -53.34 -28.34 11.16
C TYR A 52 -52.83 -27.10 11.88
N LEU A 53 -51.58 -26.70 11.58
CA LEU A 53 -50.92 -25.55 12.17
C LEU A 53 -51.06 -24.31 11.27
N THR A 54 -51.24 -23.16 11.90
CA THR A 54 -51.15 -21.85 11.23
C THR A 54 -50.29 -20.92 12.06
N GLY A 55 -49.28 -20.32 11.45
CA GLY A 55 -48.39 -19.32 12.03
C GLY A 55 -48.48 -18.00 11.26
N TYR A 56 -48.64 -16.86 11.94
CA TYR A 56 -48.76 -15.56 11.30
C TYR A 56 -48.47 -14.37 12.23
N PRO A 57 -47.97 -13.24 11.71
CA PRO A 57 -47.80 -12.01 12.49
C PRO A 57 -49.10 -11.32 12.85
N LEU A 58 -49.08 -10.63 14.00
CA LEU A 58 -49.93 -9.51 14.35
C LEU A 58 -49.05 -8.26 14.35
N GLU A 59 -48.94 -7.62 13.18
CA GLU A 59 -47.99 -6.52 12.97
C GLU A 59 -48.28 -5.33 13.88
N HIS A 60 -49.56 -5.05 14.14
CA HIS A 60 -50.00 -3.90 14.93
C HIS A 60 -49.55 -4.01 16.41
N SER A 61 -49.72 -5.18 17.02
CA SER A 61 -49.35 -5.40 18.42
C SER A 61 -47.92 -5.93 18.63
N GLY A 62 -47.17 -6.16 17.54
CA GLY A 62 -45.83 -6.71 17.59
C GLY A 62 -45.80 -8.13 18.17
N LYS A 63 -46.77 -8.96 17.79
CA LYS A 63 -46.92 -10.34 18.27
C LYS A 63 -46.93 -11.34 17.11
N TYR A 64 -46.77 -12.61 17.44
CA TYR A 64 -46.86 -13.70 16.50
C TYR A 64 -47.84 -14.74 17.04
N VAL A 65 -48.76 -15.19 16.19
CA VAL A 65 -49.69 -16.26 16.53
C VAL A 65 -49.16 -17.57 16.00
N PHE A 66 -49.04 -18.56 16.88
CA PHE A 66 -48.85 -19.96 16.52
C PHE A 66 -50.08 -20.74 16.98
N SER A 67 -50.84 -21.29 16.04
CA SER A 67 -52.17 -21.84 16.33
C SER A 67 -52.35 -23.21 15.72
N ARG A 68 -53.31 -23.95 16.29
CA ARG A 68 -53.75 -25.25 15.78
C ARG A 68 -55.26 -25.28 15.66
N THR A 69 -55.72 -25.79 14.53
CA THR A 69 -57.15 -25.86 14.19
C THR A 69 -57.57 -27.31 14.01
N TRP A 70 -58.60 -27.73 14.74
CA TRP A 70 -59.17 -29.07 14.68
C TRP A 70 -60.61 -29.02 14.17
N ALA A 71 -61.06 -30.09 13.53
CA ALA A 71 -62.48 -30.27 13.26
C ALA A 71 -63.28 -30.33 14.58
N ALA A 72 -64.48 -29.77 14.57
CA ALA A 72 -65.44 -29.83 15.68
C ALA A 72 -66.69 -30.63 15.26
N PRO A 73 -66.58 -31.95 15.05
CA PRO A 73 -67.71 -32.79 14.61
C PRO A 73 -68.85 -32.84 15.63
N GLU A 74 -68.60 -32.51 16.89
CA GLU A 74 -69.61 -32.38 17.94
C GLU A 74 -70.57 -31.20 17.71
N MET A 75 -70.25 -30.27 16.81
CA MET A 75 -71.10 -29.13 16.50
C MET A 75 -72.11 -29.45 15.40
N PRO A 76 -73.34 -28.89 15.43
CA PRO A 76 -74.41 -29.26 14.49
C PRO A 76 -74.12 -28.95 13.02
N ARG A 77 -73.22 -28.00 12.74
CA ARG A 77 -72.95 -27.50 11.39
C ARG A 77 -71.65 -28.10 10.83
N PRO A 78 -71.67 -28.68 9.62
CA PRO A 78 -70.46 -29.13 8.94
C PRO A 78 -69.47 -27.98 8.71
N GLY A 79 -68.17 -28.24 8.91
CA GLY A 79 -67.10 -27.26 8.73
C GLY A 79 -66.79 -26.42 9.97
N CYS A 80 -67.49 -26.65 11.10
CA CYS A 80 -67.11 -26.05 12.38
C CYS A 80 -65.73 -26.52 12.83
N VAL A 81 -64.99 -25.62 13.45
CA VAL A 81 -63.63 -25.86 13.95
C VAL A 81 -63.43 -25.27 15.34
N TRP A 82 -62.48 -25.85 16.05
CA TRP A 82 -61.85 -25.24 17.21
C TRP A 82 -60.45 -24.79 16.84
N THR A 83 -60.08 -23.58 17.26
CA THR A 83 -58.70 -23.10 17.10
C THR A 83 -58.15 -22.58 18.40
N HIS A 84 -57.07 -23.19 18.86
CA HIS A 84 -56.27 -22.68 19.97
C HIS A 84 -55.07 -21.91 19.41
N SER A 85 -54.95 -20.65 19.82
CA SER A 85 -53.90 -19.73 19.39
C SER A 85 -52.99 -19.41 20.58
N LEU A 86 -51.68 -19.64 20.40
CA LEU A 86 -50.63 -19.14 21.27
C LEU A 86 -50.12 -17.82 20.69
N ILE A 87 -50.20 -16.75 21.47
CA ILE A 87 -49.88 -15.38 21.07
C ILE A 87 -48.60 -14.97 21.80
N ILE A 88 -47.53 -14.82 21.04
CA ILE A 88 -46.16 -14.70 21.54
C ILE A 88 -45.66 -13.30 21.23
N ASP A 89 -45.09 -12.62 22.23
CA ASP A 89 -44.44 -11.34 21.99
C ASP A 89 -43.19 -11.52 21.11
N ASN A 90 -42.93 -10.58 20.21
CA ASN A 90 -41.76 -10.64 19.31
C ASN A 90 -40.43 -10.75 20.07
N ALA A 91 -40.32 -10.16 21.27
CA ALA A 91 -39.14 -10.28 22.11
C ALA A 91 -38.93 -11.72 22.63
N ASP A 92 -40.02 -12.41 22.97
CA ASP A 92 -39.99 -13.80 23.44
C ASP A 92 -39.82 -14.79 22.30
N LEU A 93 -40.43 -14.54 21.14
CA LEU A 93 -40.24 -15.35 19.93
C LEU A 93 -38.75 -15.42 19.51
N ALA A 94 -37.99 -14.34 19.74
CA ALA A 94 -36.56 -14.30 19.46
C ALA A 94 -35.69 -15.17 20.38
N LYS A 95 -36.23 -15.56 21.55
CA LYS A 95 -35.56 -16.43 22.51
C LYS A 95 -35.73 -17.92 22.16
N LEU A 96 -36.75 -18.26 21.37
CA LEU A 96 -37.04 -19.64 21.00
C LEU A 96 -35.96 -20.24 20.10
N VAL A 97 -35.47 -21.42 20.49
CA VAL A 97 -34.58 -22.28 19.70
C VAL A 97 -35.35 -23.45 19.08
N SER A 98 -36.44 -23.88 19.72
CA SER A 98 -37.29 -24.99 19.30
C SER A 98 -38.77 -24.63 19.48
N VAL A 99 -39.60 -25.21 18.60
CA VAL A 99 -41.06 -25.06 18.60
C VAL A 99 -41.74 -26.03 19.58
N LYS A 100 -41.01 -27.03 20.10
CA LYS A 100 -41.61 -28.17 20.82
C LYS A 100 -42.50 -27.76 21.99
N ALA A 101 -42.05 -26.80 22.81
CA ALA A 101 -42.85 -26.29 23.92
C ALA A 101 -44.18 -25.64 23.48
N LEU A 102 -44.22 -25.02 22.28
CA LEU A 102 -45.45 -24.47 21.71
C LEU A 102 -46.39 -25.58 21.26
N ILE A 103 -45.87 -26.58 20.53
CA ILE A 103 -46.67 -27.73 20.05
C ILE A 103 -47.26 -28.50 21.24
N ASP A 104 -46.45 -28.81 22.25
CA ASP A 104 -46.85 -29.57 23.43
C ASP A 104 -47.93 -28.84 24.27
N ASN A 105 -48.13 -27.54 24.05
CA ASN A 105 -49.13 -26.72 24.76
C ASN A 105 -50.37 -26.37 23.93
N LEU A 106 -50.44 -26.82 22.67
CA LEU A 106 -51.62 -26.68 21.83
C LEU A 106 -52.63 -27.78 22.13
N ASN A 107 -53.67 -27.44 22.90
CA ASN A 107 -54.73 -28.37 23.28
C ASN A 107 -56.07 -28.05 22.62
N ARG A 108 -56.71 -29.08 22.05
CA ARG A 108 -58.11 -29.03 21.60
C ARG A 108 -59.00 -28.90 22.85
N PRO A 109 -59.99 -27.99 22.87
CA PRO A 109 -60.89 -27.88 24.01
C PRO A 109 -61.68 -29.18 24.21
N THR A 110 -61.67 -29.69 25.44
CA THR A 110 -62.45 -30.86 25.86
C THR A 110 -63.17 -30.56 27.18
N GLY A 111 -64.50 -30.64 27.21
CA GLY A 111 -65.30 -30.42 28.44
C GLY A 111 -66.06 -29.10 28.49
N THR A 112 -66.67 -28.79 29.64
CA THR A 112 -67.60 -27.66 29.83
C THR A 112 -66.94 -26.37 30.31
N ASP A 113 -65.78 -26.41 30.97
CA ASP A 113 -65.10 -25.23 31.54
C ASP A 113 -64.01 -24.65 30.64
N THR A 114 -64.29 -24.63 29.33
CA THR A 114 -63.32 -24.19 28.30
C THR A 114 -62.94 -22.72 28.48
N LYS A 115 -63.83 -21.87 28.95
CA LYS A 115 -63.56 -20.43 29.04
C LYS A 115 -62.47 -20.08 30.05
N ALA A 116 -62.45 -20.73 31.21
CA ALA A 116 -61.46 -20.47 32.25
C ALA A 116 -60.04 -20.86 31.80
N GLN A 117 -59.91 -22.01 31.12
CA GLN A 117 -58.62 -22.57 30.70
C GLN A 117 -57.80 -21.62 29.80
N TYR A 118 -58.44 -20.97 28.83
CA TYR A 118 -57.76 -20.12 27.85
C TYR A 118 -57.78 -18.62 28.21
N SER A 119 -58.30 -18.26 29.39
CA SER A 119 -58.36 -16.86 29.86
C SER A 119 -57.12 -16.43 30.67
N ALA A 120 -56.17 -17.34 30.93
CA ALA A 120 -54.90 -17.05 31.60
C ALA A 120 -53.70 -17.27 30.66
N PRO A 121 -52.63 -16.46 30.76
CA PRO A 121 -51.40 -16.72 30.01
C PRO A 121 -50.69 -17.95 30.58
N VAL A 122 -49.85 -18.59 29.77
CA VAL A 122 -49.08 -19.77 30.15
C VAL A 122 -47.59 -19.48 30.06
N SER A 123 -46.85 -19.94 31.07
CA SER A 123 -45.38 -19.86 31.11
C SER A 123 -44.79 -21.11 30.49
N LEU A 124 -44.03 -20.95 29.41
CA LEU A 124 -43.45 -22.05 28.65
C LEU A 124 -41.92 -22.11 28.84
N PRO A 125 -41.34 -23.30 29.07
CA PRO A 125 -39.89 -23.43 29.15
C PRO A 125 -39.23 -23.18 27.79
N ILE A 126 -38.14 -22.40 27.79
CA ILE A 126 -37.30 -22.26 26.60
C ILE A 126 -36.46 -23.53 26.48
N GLN A 127 -36.68 -24.28 25.41
CA GLN A 127 -35.82 -25.41 25.07
C GLN A 127 -34.49 -24.92 24.48
N THR A 128 -33.42 -25.64 24.80
CA THR A 128 -32.05 -25.32 24.38
C THR A 128 -31.60 -26.10 23.15
N VAL A 129 -32.33 -27.16 22.79
CA VAL A 129 -31.98 -28.04 21.67
C VAL A 129 -32.96 -27.82 20.52
N PRO A 130 -32.47 -27.50 19.30
CA PRO A 130 -33.31 -27.39 18.10
C PRO A 130 -33.84 -28.77 17.67
N CYS A 131 -35.02 -28.81 17.05
CA CYS A 131 -35.55 -30.03 16.45
C CYS A 131 -34.81 -30.36 15.15
N GLU A 132 -34.37 -31.61 15.04
CA GLU A 132 -33.82 -32.21 13.82
C GLU A 132 -34.92 -32.86 12.99
N ILE A 133 -34.73 -32.90 11.67
CA ILE A 133 -35.64 -33.58 10.74
C ILE A 133 -34.86 -34.51 9.81
N ASN A 134 -35.56 -35.49 9.23
CA ASN A 134 -34.97 -36.34 8.22
C ASN A 134 -34.76 -35.57 6.91
N ARG A 135 -33.65 -35.87 6.22
CA ARG A 135 -33.42 -35.36 4.86
C ARG A 135 -34.45 -35.95 3.92
N THR A 136 -35.13 -35.11 3.16
CA THR A 136 -36.13 -35.52 2.17
C THR A 136 -36.07 -34.58 0.96
N ASP A 137 -36.38 -35.08 -0.23
CA ASP A 137 -36.51 -34.27 -1.45
C ASP A 137 -37.49 -33.11 -1.27
N ARG A 138 -38.51 -33.33 -0.43
CA ARG A 138 -39.51 -32.32 -0.07
C ARG A 138 -38.90 -31.15 0.70
N ALA A 139 -37.97 -31.41 1.62
CA ALA A 139 -37.24 -30.34 2.31
C ALA A 139 -36.40 -29.52 1.33
N GLU A 140 -35.73 -30.19 0.38
CA GLU A 140 -34.95 -29.53 -0.66
C GLU A 140 -35.81 -28.62 -1.54
N GLN A 141 -36.93 -29.15 -2.05
CA GLN A 141 -37.84 -28.40 -2.92
C GLN A 141 -38.47 -27.19 -2.21
N LEU A 142 -38.83 -27.32 -0.93
CA LEU A 142 -39.39 -26.22 -0.14
C LEU A 142 -38.35 -25.13 0.14
N LEU A 143 -37.13 -25.50 0.55
CA LEU A 143 -36.05 -24.54 0.75
C LEU A 143 -35.72 -23.80 -0.56
N GLN A 144 -35.63 -24.53 -1.68
CA GLN A 144 -35.40 -23.98 -3.01
C GLN A 144 -36.48 -22.97 -3.38
N ALA A 145 -37.76 -23.33 -3.25
CA ALA A 145 -38.87 -22.46 -3.59
C ALA A 145 -38.94 -21.22 -2.68
N LEU A 146 -38.68 -21.37 -1.38
CA LEU A 146 -38.77 -20.28 -0.42
C LEU A 146 -37.68 -19.23 -0.59
N TYR A 147 -36.45 -19.63 -0.88
CA TYR A 147 -35.31 -18.73 -0.85
C TYR A 147 -34.79 -18.31 -2.24
N SER A 148 -35.08 -19.08 -3.29
CA SER A 148 -34.75 -18.67 -4.67
C SER A 148 -35.81 -17.77 -5.29
N LEU A 149 -37.04 -17.81 -4.76
CA LEU A 149 -38.17 -16.96 -5.19
C LEU A 149 -38.72 -16.17 -3.98
N PRO A 150 -37.88 -15.33 -3.33
CA PRO A 150 -38.15 -14.79 -2.00
C PRO A 150 -39.36 -13.85 -1.93
N MET A 151 -39.82 -13.31 -3.05
CA MET A 151 -40.99 -12.42 -3.14
C MET A 151 -42.31 -13.16 -3.44
N ARG A 152 -42.26 -14.48 -3.66
CA ARG A 152 -43.42 -15.28 -4.05
C ARG A 152 -43.91 -16.11 -2.87
N GLN A 153 -45.22 -16.26 -2.77
CA GLN A 153 -45.85 -17.27 -1.92
C GLN A 153 -45.54 -18.66 -2.47
N VAL A 154 -45.27 -19.61 -1.58
CA VAL A 154 -44.99 -21.01 -1.90
C VAL A 154 -46.16 -21.88 -1.48
N VAL A 155 -46.59 -22.74 -2.39
CA VAL A 155 -47.63 -23.74 -2.15
C VAL A 155 -47.03 -25.14 -2.38
N ALA A 156 -47.34 -26.10 -1.52
CA ALA A 156 -46.93 -27.49 -1.70
C ALA A 156 -48.15 -28.42 -1.52
N ASP A 157 -48.16 -29.55 -2.22
CA ASP A 157 -49.19 -30.57 -1.97
C ASP A 157 -49.01 -31.15 -0.57
N ALA A 158 -50.03 -31.14 0.27
CA ALA A 158 -50.04 -31.70 1.62
C ALA A 158 -49.75 -33.21 1.56
N GLY A 159 -48.72 -33.63 2.31
CA GLY A 159 -48.29 -35.02 2.41
C GLY A 159 -48.76 -35.64 3.72
N GLU A 160 -47.84 -36.23 4.47
CA GLU A 160 -48.12 -36.73 5.81
C GLU A 160 -48.19 -35.55 6.79
N PRO A 161 -49.32 -35.34 7.51
CA PRO A 161 -49.53 -34.14 8.32
C PRO A 161 -48.44 -33.86 9.34
N PHE A 162 -47.96 -34.89 10.05
CA PHE A 162 -46.95 -34.71 11.09
C PHE A 162 -45.59 -34.32 10.50
N ALA A 163 -45.18 -34.95 9.41
CA ALA A 163 -43.95 -34.62 8.68
C ALA A 163 -44.00 -33.19 8.11
N ASP A 164 -45.14 -32.75 7.57
CA ASP A 164 -45.32 -31.39 7.06
C ASP A 164 -45.25 -30.35 8.19
N GLU A 165 -45.85 -30.63 9.35
CA GLU A 165 -45.75 -29.80 10.55
C GLU A 165 -44.30 -29.70 11.05
N GLN A 166 -43.59 -30.83 11.15
CA GLN A 166 -42.19 -30.86 11.55
C GLN A 166 -41.30 -30.05 10.60
N LEU A 167 -41.43 -30.27 9.29
CA LEU A 167 -40.63 -29.58 8.28
C LEU A 167 -40.91 -28.07 8.28
N THR A 168 -42.18 -27.68 8.30
CA THR A 168 -42.59 -26.26 8.32
C THR A 168 -42.03 -25.54 9.53
N THR A 169 -42.18 -26.14 10.71
CA THR A 169 -41.70 -25.52 11.95
C THR A 169 -40.17 -25.54 12.08
N ALA A 170 -39.49 -26.54 11.50
CA ALA A 170 -38.03 -26.56 11.42
C ALA A 170 -37.50 -25.42 10.53
N ILE A 171 -38.11 -25.19 9.37
CA ILE A 171 -37.79 -24.05 8.48
C ILE A 171 -38.03 -22.73 9.21
N TRP A 172 -39.16 -22.58 9.90
CA TRP A 172 -39.48 -21.37 10.67
C TRP A 172 -38.48 -21.11 11.81
N MET A 173 -38.01 -22.15 12.51
CA MET A 173 -37.00 -22.03 13.56
C MET A 173 -35.57 -21.81 13.03
N GLN A 174 -35.29 -22.17 11.77
CA GLN A 174 -34.00 -21.90 11.13
C GLN A 174 -33.83 -20.39 10.82
N GLN A 175 -34.93 -19.68 10.57
CA GLN A 175 -34.91 -18.25 10.29
C GLN A 175 -34.47 -17.43 11.51
N TRP A 176 -33.78 -16.31 11.25
CA TRP A 176 -33.41 -15.35 12.29
C TRP A 176 -34.64 -14.61 12.84
N PRO A 177 -34.57 -14.03 14.06
CA PRO A 177 -35.74 -13.50 14.74
C PRO A 177 -36.59 -12.50 13.93
N ARG A 178 -35.96 -11.59 13.19
CA ARG A 178 -36.68 -10.60 12.38
C ARG A 178 -37.48 -11.25 11.25
N LEU A 179 -36.88 -12.18 10.49
CA LEU A 179 -37.57 -12.91 9.43
C LEU A 179 -38.67 -13.84 9.98
N ARG A 180 -38.38 -14.52 11.09
CA ARG A 180 -39.32 -15.41 11.77
C ARG A 180 -40.63 -14.71 12.16
N ARG A 181 -40.55 -13.46 12.58
CA ARG A 181 -41.71 -12.66 13.01
C ARG A 181 -42.62 -12.28 11.86
N SER A 182 -42.12 -12.18 10.63
CA SER A 182 -42.92 -11.85 9.45
C SER A 182 -43.34 -13.07 8.63
N PHE A 183 -42.74 -14.23 8.88
CA PHE A 183 -42.98 -15.44 8.10
C PHE A 183 -44.34 -16.06 8.43
N GLY A 184 -45.24 -16.14 7.45
CA GLY A 184 -46.55 -16.77 7.62
C GLY A 184 -46.59 -18.18 7.04
N PHE A 185 -47.28 -19.12 7.69
CA PHE A 185 -47.50 -20.45 7.12
C PHE A 185 -48.82 -21.10 7.54
N CYS A 186 -49.27 -22.08 6.75
CA CYS A 186 -50.39 -22.96 7.10
C CYS A 186 -50.19 -24.38 6.53
N THR A 187 -50.22 -25.40 7.39
CA THR A 187 -49.95 -26.80 7.01
C THR A 187 -51.15 -27.52 6.38
N LEU A 188 -52.29 -26.83 6.21
CA LEU A 188 -53.41 -27.29 5.39
C LEU A 188 -54.30 -26.11 5.00
N SER A 189 -54.39 -25.78 3.71
CA SER A 189 -55.06 -24.61 3.15
C SER A 189 -55.92 -24.97 1.95
N GLY A 190 -57.18 -24.52 1.94
CA GLY A 190 -58.12 -24.79 0.84
C GLY A 190 -58.26 -23.62 -0.13
N MET A 191 -57.82 -22.43 0.26
CA MET A 191 -57.86 -21.19 -0.52
C MET A 191 -56.85 -20.17 0.02
N ASP A 192 -56.43 -19.22 -0.82
CA ASP A 192 -55.65 -18.09 -0.34
C ASP A 192 -56.49 -17.14 0.54
N ARG A 193 -56.04 -16.94 1.77
CA ARG A 193 -56.68 -16.05 2.76
C ARG A 193 -56.02 -14.68 2.84
N SER A 194 -54.97 -14.42 2.03
CA SER A 194 -54.20 -13.17 2.04
C SER A 194 -55.07 -11.92 1.91
N GLY A 195 -56.08 -11.91 1.03
CA GLY A 195 -56.95 -10.75 0.80
C GLY A 195 -57.92 -10.40 1.95
N LYS A 196 -58.06 -11.27 2.97
CA LYS A 196 -58.93 -11.04 4.14
C LYS A 196 -58.18 -11.05 5.47
N GLY A 197 -56.91 -11.46 5.47
CA GLY A 197 -56.06 -11.52 6.65
C GLY A 197 -54.62 -11.18 6.29
N VAL A 198 -53.68 -12.04 6.67
CA VAL A 198 -52.25 -11.90 6.41
C VAL A 198 -51.84 -12.81 5.25
N ALA A 199 -50.92 -12.34 4.40
CA ALA A 199 -50.31 -13.17 3.38
C ALA A 199 -49.40 -14.23 4.03
N LEU A 200 -49.60 -15.49 3.68
CA LEU A 200 -48.78 -16.60 4.19
C LEU A 200 -47.69 -16.94 3.17
N ASP A 201 -46.44 -17.08 3.62
CA ASP A 201 -45.30 -17.42 2.76
C ASP A 201 -45.33 -18.88 2.31
N LEU A 202 -45.77 -19.80 3.18
CA LEU A 202 -45.82 -21.24 2.91
C LEU A 202 -47.19 -21.83 3.21
N GLN A 203 -47.85 -22.43 2.23
CA GLN A 203 -49.14 -23.10 2.41
C GLN A 203 -49.13 -24.50 1.83
N PHE A 204 -49.71 -25.45 2.55
CA PHE A 204 -49.89 -26.82 2.06
C PHE A 204 -51.33 -27.02 1.61
N VAL A 205 -51.55 -27.52 0.41
CA VAL A 205 -52.90 -27.68 -0.19
C VAL A 205 -53.22 -29.16 -0.37
N PRO A 206 -54.48 -29.60 -0.28
CA PRO A 206 -54.83 -31.00 -0.50
C PRO A 206 -54.26 -31.56 -1.82
N GLU A 207 -53.74 -32.79 -1.77
CA GLU A 207 -53.15 -33.45 -2.93
C GLU A 207 -54.09 -33.43 -4.14
N LYS A 208 -53.55 -33.16 -5.34
CA LYS A 208 -54.29 -33.18 -6.62
C LYS A 208 -55.43 -32.15 -6.72
N ASP A 209 -55.32 -31.01 -6.04
CA ASP A 209 -56.26 -29.90 -6.28
C ASP A 209 -56.07 -29.31 -7.68
N HIS A 210 -56.86 -29.80 -8.65
CA HIS A 210 -56.84 -29.34 -10.05
C HIS A 210 -57.13 -27.84 -10.22
N LYS A 211 -57.60 -27.15 -9.16
CA LYS A 211 -57.92 -25.72 -9.16
C LYS A 211 -56.87 -24.86 -8.45
N LEU A 212 -55.69 -25.40 -8.15
CA LEU A 212 -54.61 -24.71 -7.42
C LEU A 212 -54.29 -23.32 -8.00
N ARG A 213 -54.12 -23.19 -9.32
CA ARG A 213 -53.85 -21.90 -9.98
C ARG A 213 -54.98 -20.88 -9.83
N SER A 214 -56.23 -21.32 -9.72
CA SER A 214 -57.36 -20.40 -9.49
C SER A 214 -57.46 -19.94 -8.03
N LYS A 215 -57.05 -20.82 -7.10
CA LYS A 215 -57.09 -20.57 -5.65
C LYS A 215 -55.87 -19.79 -5.15
N PHE A 216 -54.73 -19.95 -5.81
CA PHE A 216 -53.44 -19.33 -5.49
C PHE A 216 -52.77 -18.79 -6.77
N PRO A 217 -53.34 -17.75 -7.41
CA PRO A 217 -52.91 -17.30 -8.74
C PRO A 217 -51.48 -16.77 -8.80
N SER A 218 -50.95 -16.27 -7.68
CA SER A 218 -49.61 -15.68 -7.59
C SER A 218 -48.56 -16.60 -6.95
N ALA A 219 -48.95 -17.81 -6.54
CA ALA A 219 -48.08 -18.72 -5.82
C ALA A 219 -47.21 -19.59 -6.75
N VAL A 220 -46.08 -20.02 -6.22
CA VAL A 220 -45.18 -20.99 -6.84
C VAL A 220 -45.42 -22.34 -6.20
N VAL A 221 -45.58 -23.38 -7.01
CA VAL A 221 -45.72 -24.76 -6.51
C VAL A 221 -44.34 -25.32 -6.22
N ALA A 222 -44.12 -25.81 -4.99
CA ALA A 222 -42.91 -26.51 -4.60
C ALA A 222 -42.92 -27.91 -5.23
N GLY A 223 -42.00 -28.13 -6.19
CA GLY A 223 -41.86 -29.39 -6.90
C GLY A 223 -41.38 -29.17 -8.33
N GLY A 224 -40.46 -30.03 -8.80
CA GLY A 224 -39.99 -30.02 -10.20
C GLY A 224 -38.92 -28.99 -10.56
N ALA A 225 -38.51 -28.12 -9.63
CA ALA A 225 -37.35 -27.25 -9.82
C ALA A 225 -36.04 -28.01 -9.58
N ILE A 226 -35.00 -27.70 -10.35
CA ILE A 226 -33.65 -28.17 -10.08
C ILE A 226 -33.19 -27.55 -8.76
N VAL A 227 -32.81 -28.39 -7.82
CA VAL A 227 -32.30 -27.98 -6.52
C VAL A 227 -30.89 -27.42 -6.72
N SER A 228 -30.66 -26.19 -6.27
CA SER A 228 -29.34 -25.55 -6.33
C SER A 228 -28.46 -25.98 -5.15
N ASP A 229 -27.15 -26.07 -5.37
CA ASP A 229 -26.17 -26.32 -4.30
C ASP A 229 -26.20 -25.22 -3.23
N GLU A 230 -26.70 -24.02 -3.56
CA GLU A 230 -26.83 -22.89 -2.62
C GLU A 230 -27.72 -23.20 -1.41
N ILE A 231 -28.66 -24.15 -1.51
CA ILE A 231 -29.54 -24.51 -0.40
C ILE A 231 -28.95 -25.60 0.51
N LEU A 232 -27.85 -26.25 0.12
CA LEU A 232 -27.24 -27.34 0.89
C LEU A 232 -26.85 -26.94 2.32
N PRO A 233 -26.34 -25.73 2.60
CA PRO A 233 -26.07 -25.30 3.98
C PRO A 233 -27.33 -25.27 4.85
N LEU A 234 -28.46 -24.82 4.29
CA LEU A 234 -29.74 -24.78 5.00
C LEU A 234 -30.25 -26.20 5.28
N LEU A 235 -30.16 -27.08 4.29
CA LEU A 235 -30.60 -28.46 4.43
C LEU A 235 -29.76 -29.22 5.45
N GLY A 236 -28.43 -29.07 5.40
CA GLY A 236 -27.52 -29.66 6.38
C GLY A 236 -27.85 -29.21 7.80
N ASP A 237 -28.14 -27.92 7.98
CA ASP A 237 -28.59 -27.36 9.25
C ASP A 237 -29.96 -27.89 9.71
N LEU A 238 -30.91 -28.14 8.82
CA LEU A 238 -32.20 -28.76 9.21
C LEU A 238 -32.01 -30.21 9.70
N THR A 239 -31.11 -30.96 9.06
CA THR A 239 -30.89 -32.38 9.36
C THR A 239 -30.00 -32.63 10.57
N ALA A 240 -29.08 -31.70 10.86
CA ALA A 240 -28.14 -31.82 11.98
C ALA A 240 -27.88 -30.44 12.62
N PRO A 241 -28.91 -29.79 13.19
CA PRO A 241 -28.82 -28.41 13.66
C PRO A 241 -27.82 -28.22 14.80
N SER A 242 -27.58 -29.26 15.61
CA SER A 242 -26.60 -29.24 16.70
C SER A 242 -25.13 -29.26 16.22
N LEU A 243 -24.88 -29.71 14.99
CA LEU A 243 -23.55 -29.74 14.36
C LEU A 243 -23.30 -28.53 13.44
N SER A 244 -24.33 -27.68 13.25
CA SER A 244 -24.29 -26.51 12.41
C SER A 244 -24.13 -25.23 13.23
N THR A 245 -23.34 -24.29 12.72
CA THR A 245 -23.23 -22.93 13.29
C THR A 245 -24.08 -21.91 12.52
N LEU A 246 -24.87 -22.35 11.54
CA LEU A 246 -25.63 -21.48 10.65
C LEU A 246 -26.71 -20.69 11.40
N ARG A 247 -27.54 -21.33 12.24
CA ARG A 247 -28.58 -20.61 13.00
C ARG A 247 -28.02 -19.55 13.94
N GLU A 248 -26.88 -19.82 14.59
CA GLU A 248 -26.21 -18.84 15.44
C GLU A 248 -25.70 -17.65 14.62
N PHE A 249 -25.11 -17.93 13.45
CA PHE A 249 -24.68 -16.90 12.51
C PHE A 249 -25.87 -16.05 12.05
N LEU A 250 -26.95 -16.67 11.52
CA LEU A 250 -28.16 -15.99 11.07
C LEU A 250 -28.79 -15.15 12.20
N LYS A 251 -28.82 -15.66 13.44
CA LYS A 251 -29.35 -14.91 14.60
C LYS A 251 -28.54 -13.64 14.88
N ARG A 252 -27.22 -13.68 14.72
CA ARG A 252 -26.33 -12.54 14.97
C ARG A 252 -26.35 -11.52 13.83
N THR A 253 -26.45 -11.97 12.59
CA THR A 253 -26.25 -11.11 11.41
C THR A 253 -27.56 -10.71 10.72
N GLY A 254 -28.57 -11.57 10.79
CA GLY A 254 -29.85 -11.38 10.11
C GLY A 254 -30.64 -10.14 10.59
N GLY A 255 -30.37 -9.66 11.80
CA GLY A 255 -30.97 -8.42 12.31
C GLY A 255 -30.50 -7.17 11.58
N ASP A 256 -29.25 -7.19 11.09
CA ASP A 256 -28.56 -6.07 10.44
C ASP A 256 -28.75 -6.05 8.91
N VAL A 257 -29.65 -6.89 8.40
CA VAL A 257 -30.00 -6.95 6.97
C VAL A 257 -31.51 -6.77 6.76
N ASP A 258 -31.84 -6.12 5.67
CA ASP A 258 -33.16 -5.96 5.10
C ASP A 258 -33.41 -7.04 4.02
N GLY A 259 -34.54 -6.97 3.31
CA GLY A 259 -34.87 -7.89 2.20
C GLY A 259 -35.58 -9.19 2.59
N GLY A 260 -35.68 -9.50 3.90
CA GLY A 260 -36.42 -10.67 4.36
C GLY A 260 -35.85 -11.97 3.80
N ARG A 261 -36.67 -12.77 3.11
CA ARG A 261 -36.23 -14.07 2.54
C ARG A 261 -35.10 -13.93 1.51
N SER A 262 -34.98 -12.79 0.82
CA SER A 262 -33.94 -12.60 -0.20
C SER A 262 -32.53 -12.55 0.38
N ALA A 263 -32.39 -12.24 1.67
CA ALA A 263 -31.10 -12.20 2.35
C ALA A 263 -30.61 -13.60 2.77
N MET A 264 -31.43 -14.65 2.72
CA MET A 264 -31.06 -15.97 3.22
C MET A 264 -29.86 -16.57 2.48
N LEU A 265 -29.92 -16.64 1.14
CA LEU A 265 -28.84 -17.25 0.35
C LEU A 265 -27.53 -16.46 0.45
N PRO A 266 -27.50 -15.12 0.35
CA PRO A 266 -26.28 -14.35 0.60
C PRO A 266 -25.71 -14.55 2.02
N LEU A 267 -26.55 -14.69 3.05
CA LEU A 267 -26.07 -14.98 4.41
C LEU A 267 -25.48 -16.39 4.53
N CYS A 268 -26.08 -17.40 3.88
CA CYS A 268 -25.49 -18.74 3.80
C CYS A 268 -24.12 -18.72 3.11
N GLU A 269 -23.99 -17.95 2.04
CA GLU A 269 -22.74 -17.77 1.32
C GLU A 269 -21.68 -17.08 2.20
N LEU A 270 -22.04 -16.03 2.93
CA LEU A 270 -21.15 -15.38 3.91
C LEU A 270 -20.69 -16.34 5.01
N HIS A 271 -21.59 -17.17 5.53
CA HIS A 271 -21.26 -18.18 6.53
C HIS A 271 -20.25 -19.20 5.98
N ARG A 272 -20.49 -19.72 4.78
CA ARG A 272 -19.62 -20.67 4.09
C ARG A 272 -18.23 -20.08 3.83
N SER A 273 -18.20 -18.89 3.27
CA SER A 273 -16.97 -18.20 2.85
C SER A 273 -16.12 -17.74 4.02
N LEU A 274 -16.72 -17.29 5.13
CA LEU A 274 -15.98 -16.76 6.27
C LEU A 274 -15.68 -17.78 7.38
N LEU A 275 -16.57 -18.73 7.64
CA LEU A 275 -16.48 -19.62 8.81
C LEU A 275 -16.19 -21.08 8.47
N LYS A 276 -16.61 -21.57 7.29
CA LYS A 276 -16.35 -22.96 6.87
C LYS A 276 -15.08 -23.10 6.03
N SER A 277 -14.75 -22.09 5.23
CA SER A 277 -13.57 -22.12 4.37
C SER A 277 -12.29 -21.78 5.16
N GLN A 278 -11.22 -22.55 4.93
CA GLN A 278 -9.89 -22.30 5.51
C GLN A 278 -8.81 -22.34 4.41
N PRO A 279 -8.16 -21.20 4.09
CA PRO A 279 -8.43 -19.85 4.59
C PRO A 279 -9.81 -19.31 4.16
N PRO A 280 -10.32 -18.23 4.80
CA PRO A 280 -11.57 -17.59 4.39
C PRO A 280 -11.55 -17.11 2.93
N ASP A 281 -12.63 -17.36 2.20
CA ASP A 281 -12.85 -16.89 0.83
C ASP A 281 -13.43 -15.46 0.88
N LEU A 282 -12.55 -14.46 0.83
CA LEU A 282 -12.95 -13.07 0.94
C LEU A 282 -13.62 -12.55 -0.33
N ALA A 283 -13.31 -13.11 -1.51
CA ALA A 283 -13.89 -12.67 -2.77
C ALA A 283 -15.37 -13.02 -2.82
N SER A 284 -15.70 -14.28 -2.52
CA SER A 284 -17.10 -14.73 -2.43
C SER A 284 -17.86 -14.00 -1.32
N ALA A 285 -17.22 -13.72 -0.18
CA ALA A 285 -17.84 -12.92 0.88
C ALA A 285 -18.18 -11.49 0.43
N VAL A 286 -17.29 -10.82 -0.31
CA VAL A 286 -17.56 -9.48 -0.85
C VAL A 286 -18.71 -9.52 -1.88
N LEU A 287 -18.76 -10.52 -2.76
CA LEU A 287 -19.85 -10.67 -3.73
C LEU A 287 -21.21 -10.90 -3.04
N ALA A 288 -21.24 -11.67 -1.95
CA ALA A 288 -22.45 -11.87 -1.17
C ALA A 288 -22.90 -10.56 -0.47
N LEU A 289 -21.96 -9.76 0.04
CA LEU A 289 -22.27 -8.42 0.59
C LEU A 289 -22.84 -7.47 -0.47
N VAL A 290 -22.30 -7.49 -1.70
CA VAL A 290 -22.84 -6.70 -2.82
C VAL A 290 -24.26 -7.15 -3.17
N THR A 291 -24.53 -8.46 -3.13
CA THR A 291 -25.87 -9.00 -3.38
C THR A 291 -26.87 -8.52 -2.33
N LEU A 292 -26.47 -8.43 -1.05
CA LEU A 292 -27.31 -7.87 0.03
C LEU A 292 -27.59 -6.37 -0.15
N ASP A 293 -26.65 -5.63 -0.73
CA ASP A 293 -26.74 -4.19 -0.96
C ASP A 293 -27.54 -3.81 -2.21
N SER A 294 -28.12 -4.75 -2.96
CA SER A 294 -28.80 -4.50 -4.25
C SER A 294 -29.97 -3.49 -4.21
N GLY A 295 -30.36 -2.99 -3.04
CA GLY A 295 -31.23 -1.82 -2.82
C GLY A 295 -30.52 -0.49 -2.50
N GLY A 296 -29.20 -0.38 -2.69
CA GLY A 296 -28.40 0.83 -2.48
C GLY A 296 -28.05 1.16 -1.03
N ARG A 297 -28.35 0.27 -0.08
CA ARG A 297 -28.09 0.47 1.36
C ARG A 297 -26.99 -0.47 1.85
N THR A 298 -25.92 0.11 2.40
CA THR A 298 -24.83 -0.64 3.05
C THR A 298 -25.33 -1.35 4.31
N GLN A 299 -25.44 -2.67 4.27
CA GLN A 299 -25.97 -3.50 5.37
C GLN A 299 -24.89 -4.43 5.96
N ALA A 300 -25.26 -5.24 6.97
CA ALA A 300 -24.37 -6.24 7.59
C ALA A 300 -23.05 -5.67 8.13
N ARG A 301 -23.11 -4.56 8.89
CA ARG A 301 -21.94 -3.81 9.39
C ARG A 301 -20.91 -4.68 10.11
N ALA A 302 -21.38 -5.57 11.00
CA ALA A 302 -20.51 -6.48 11.74
C ALA A 302 -19.70 -7.41 10.80
N ILE A 303 -20.33 -7.90 9.73
CA ILE A 303 -19.68 -8.77 8.75
C ILE A 303 -18.71 -7.98 7.86
N ARG A 304 -19.07 -6.77 7.43
CA ARG A 304 -18.14 -5.89 6.71
C ARG A 304 -16.88 -5.60 7.50
N SER A 305 -17.01 -5.33 8.81
CA SER A 305 -15.87 -5.13 9.70
C SER A 305 -15.00 -6.40 9.79
N LEU A 306 -15.62 -7.59 9.85
CA LEU A 306 -14.89 -8.86 9.84
C LEU A 306 -14.13 -9.10 8.54
N VAL A 307 -14.77 -8.90 7.38
CA VAL A 307 -14.15 -9.01 6.05
C VAL A 307 -12.98 -8.03 5.93
N THR A 308 -13.20 -6.77 6.30
CA THR A 308 -12.17 -5.72 6.30
C THR A 308 -10.98 -6.13 7.16
N ARG A 309 -11.22 -6.55 8.41
CA ARG A 309 -10.17 -6.98 9.34
C ARG A 309 -9.38 -8.16 8.80
N GLN A 310 -10.04 -9.14 8.18
CA GLN A 310 -9.37 -10.32 7.63
C GLN A 310 -8.54 -9.96 6.39
N ALA A 311 -9.06 -9.12 5.51
CA ALA A 311 -8.37 -8.65 4.31
C ALA A 311 -7.15 -7.77 4.66
N MET A 312 -7.28 -6.91 5.67
CA MET A 312 -6.21 -6.01 6.13
C MET A 312 -5.03 -6.72 6.79
N LYS A 313 -5.13 -8.02 7.12
CA LYS A 313 -3.97 -8.82 7.54
C LYS A 313 -2.91 -8.95 6.45
N SER A 314 -3.31 -8.90 5.18
CA SER A 314 -2.40 -9.05 4.03
C SER A 314 -2.97 -8.39 2.76
N PRO A 315 -3.09 -7.05 2.72
CA PRO A 315 -3.71 -6.33 1.60
C PRO A 315 -3.00 -6.57 0.26
N GLY A 316 -1.71 -6.87 0.26
CA GLY A 316 -0.96 -7.21 -0.96
C GLY A 316 -1.25 -8.58 -1.55
N ARG A 317 -2.06 -9.43 -0.88
CA ARG A 317 -2.41 -10.78 -1.35
C ARG A 317 -3.88 -10.96 -1.66
N VAL A 318 -4.70 -9.92 -1.50
CA VAL A 318 -6.13 -10.01 -1.77
C VAL A 318 -6.43 -9.81 -3.26
N GLU A 319 -7.49 -10.45 -3.74
CA GLU A 319 -7.99 -10.27 -5.09
C GLU A 319 -8.49 -8.84 -5.34
N ASN A 320 -8.61 -8.44 -6.62
CA ASN A 320 -9.00 -7.08 -6.98
C ASN A 320 -10.39 -6.70 -6.44
N VAL A 321 -11.37 -7.61 -6.47
CA VAL A 321 -12.71 -7.35 -5.92
C VAL A 321 -12.69 -7.02 -4.43
N VAL A 322 -11.81 -7.68 -3.66
CA VAL A 322 -11.62 -7.41 -2.24
C VAL A 322 -10.88 -6.10 -2.01
N PHE A 323 -9.89 -5.79 -2.86
CA PHE A 323 -9.17 -4.53 -2.80
C PHE A 323 -10.08 -3.32 -3.07
N GLU A 324 -10.96 -3.38 -4.08
CA GLU A 324 -11.95 -2.33 -4.34
C GLU A 324 -12.94 -2.19 -3.17
N PHE A 325 -13.37 -3.30 -2.58
CA PHE A 325 -14.19 -3.27 -1.36
C PHE A 325 -13.48 -2.53 -0.21
N LEU A 326 -12.18 -2.76 -0.01
CA LEU A 326 -11.40 -2.06 1.02
C LEU A 326 -11.29 -0.56 0.74
N LEU A 327 -11.03 -0.15 -0.50
CA LEU A 327 -10.99 1.26 -0.88
C LEU A 327 -12.33 1.95 -0.59
N ASN A 328 -13.43 1.38 -1.05
CA ASN A 328 -14.78 1.89 -0.78
C ASN A 328 -15.10 1.94 0.73
N THR A 329 -14.58 0.99 1.50
CA THR A 329 -14.76 0.95 2.95
C THR A 329 -14.04 2.11 3.63
N VAL A 330 -12.79 2.41 3.24
CA VAL A 330 -12.05 3.57 3.78
C VAL A 330 -12.77 4.89 3.49
N GLU A 331 -13.35 5.04 2.29
CA GLU A 331 -14.06 6.27 1.91
C GLU A 331 -15.30 6.52 2.79
N GLN A 332 -15.91 5.45 3.32
CA GLN A 332 -17.11 5.53 4.16
C GLN A 332 -16.80 5.66 5.66
N LEU A 333 -15.54 5.54 6.07
CA LEU A 333 -15.17 5.69 7.48
C LEU A 333 -15.33 7.14 7.95
N SER A 334 -15.93 7.30 9.13
CA SER A 334 -16.12 8.62 9.76
C SER A 334 -14.97 9.03 10.68
N ASP A 335 -14.15 8.08 11.15
CA ASP A 335 -12.99 8.36 12.01
C ASP A 335 -11.74 8.67 11.15
N PRO A 336 -11.20 9.90 11.20
CA PRO A 336 -10.01 10.27 10.44
C PRO A 336 -8.76 9.45 10.80
N SER A 337 -8.61 9.02 12.05
CA SER A 337 -7.42 8.28 12.50
C SER A 337 -7.37 6.88 11.90
N GLU A 338 -8.50 6.16 11.97
CA GLU A 338 -8.64 4.83 11.35
C GLU A 338 -8.51 4.91 9.82
N GLN A 339 -9.05 5.99 9.23
CA GLN A 339 -8.94 6.26 7.80
C GLN A 339 -7.47 6.41 7.36
N VAL A 340 -6.63 7.05 8.18
CA VAL A 340 -5.20 7.23 7.88
C VAL A 340 -4.41 5.93 8.00
N ASP A 341 -4.56 5.14 9.07
CA ASP A 341 -3.80 3.88 9.23
C ASP A 341 -4.17 2.84 8.16
N MET A 342 -5.47 2.65 7.92
CA MET A 342 -5.95 1.76 6.86
C MET A 342 -5.58 2.32 5.49
N GLY A 343 -5.78 3.63 5.31
CA GLY A 343 -5.46 4.36 4.10
C GLY A 343 -4.02 4.19 3.67
N ASN A 344 -3.04 4.38 4.55
CA ASN A 344 -1.63 4.30 4.20
C ASN A 344 -1.26 2.93 3.59
N LYS A 345 -1.68 1.83 4.24
CA LYS A 345 -1.44 0.47 3.75
C LYS A 345 -2.07 0.24 2.38
N LEU A 346 -3.30 0.73 2.17
CA LEU A 346 -3.98 0.61 0.88
C LEU A 346 -3.39 1.52 -0.18
N GLY A 347 -2.91 2.72 0.17
CA GLY A 347 -2.26 3.64 -0.76
C GLY A 347 -0.93 3.10 -1.28
N ILE A 348 -0.10 2.52 -0.39
CA ILE A 348 1.12 1.81 -0.79
C ILE A 348 0.79 0.66 -1.75
N GLU A 349 -0.27 -0.08 -1.47
CA GLU A 349 -0.70 -1.19 -2.32
C GLU A 349 -1.32 -0.72 -3.65
N LEU A 350 -2.04 0.40 -3.65
CA LEU A 350 -2.56 1.05 -4.85
C LEU A 350 -1.41 1.47 -5.77
N TRP A 351 -0.32 2.04 -5.22
CA TRP A 351 0.90 2.33 -5.98
C TRP A 351 1.49 1.08 -6.62
N ARG A 352 1.59 -0.03 -5.87
CA ARG A 352 2.13 -1.29 -6.40
C ARG A 352 1.27 -1.88 -7.52
N ARG A 353 -0.06 -1.82 -7.38
CA ARG A 353 -1.00 -2.40 -8.35
C ARG A 353 -1.18 -1.53 -9.59
N SER A 354 -1.26 -0.21 -9.41
CA SER A 354 -1.54 0.73 -10.50
C SER A 354 -1.02 2.15 -10.18
N PRO A 355 0.23 2.46 -10.56
CA PRO A 355 0.80 3.81 -10.42
C PRO A 355 -0.05 4.90 -11.07
N HIS A 356 -0.72 4.63 -12.21
CA HIS A 356 -1.62 5.58 -12.84
C HIS A 356 -2.89 5.86 -12.04
N ARG A 357 -3.55 4.85 -11.44
CA ARG A 357 -4.70 5.10 -10.55
C ARG A 357 -4.26 5.86 -9.30
N PHE A 358 -3.09 5.52 -8.75
CA PHE A 358 -2.52 6.27 -7.63
C PHE A 358 -2.28 7.74 -8.01
N HIS A 359 -1.68 8.00 -9.17
CA HIS A 359 -1.44 9.34 -9.68
C HIS A 359 -2.75 10.10 -9.91
N ALA A 360 -3.75 9.48 -10.54
CA ALA A 360 -5.08 10.08 -10.71
C ALA A 360 -5.74 10.43 -9.36
N ALA A 361 -5.58 9.58 -8.34
CA ALA A 361 -6.07 9.83 -6.99
C ALA A 361 -5.42 11.05 -6.32
N LEU A 362 -4.16 11.38 -6.63
CA LEU A 362 -3.50 12.59 -6.07
C LEU A 362 -4.16 13.91 -6.50
N TYR A 363 -5.03 13.87 -7.51
CA TYR A 363 -5.76 15.02 -8.05
C TYR A 363 -7.28 14.87 -7.89
N SER A 364 -7.77 13.77 -7.32
CA SER A 364 -9.18 13.63 -7.00
C SER A 364 -9.53 14.40 -5.72
N GLU A 365 -10.82 14.47 -5.40
CA GLU A 365 -11.30 14.95 -4.12
C GLU A 365 -11.69 13.78 -3.19
N GLY A 366 -11.81 14.05 -1.90
CA GLY A 366 -12.29 13.06 -0.93
C GLY A 366 -11.20 12.18 -0.31
N ALA A 367 -11.62 11.08 0.30
CA ALA A 367 -10.76 10.23 1.10
C ALA A 367 -9.62 9.58 0.30
N LEU A 368 -9.87 9.15 -0.94
CA LEU A 368 -8.86 8.54 -1.79
C LEU A 368 -7.68 9.48 -2.08
N ALA A 369 -7.94 10.77 -2.22
CA ALA A 369 -6.90 11.77 -2.42
C ALA A 369 -6.01 11.94 -1.16
N ASN A 370 -6.63 11.97 0.02
CA ASN A 370 -5.92 12.02 1.29
C ASN A 370 -5.06 10.76 1.49
N ILE A 371 -5.61 9.58 1.15
CA ILE A 371 -4.90 8.30 1.19
C ILE A 371 -3.68 8.33 0.27
N ALA A 372 -3.85 8.73 -0.99
CA ALA A 372 -2.75 8.78 -1.96
C ALA A 372 -1.69 9.80 -1.53
N SER A 373 -2.07 10.98 -1.07
CA SER A 373 -1.13 12.01 -0.62
C SER A 373 -0.33 11.57 0.59
N HIS A 374 -0.98 10.96 1.59
CA HIS A 374 -0.29 10.46 2.79
C HIS A 374 0.58 9.23 2.48
N ALA A 375 0.08 8.29 1.68
CA ALA A 375 0.90 7.17 1.23
C ALA A 375 2.12 7.66 0.44
N LEU A 376 1.99 8.70 -0.39
CA LEU A 376 3.12 9.25 -1.15
C LEU A 376 4.23 9.79 -0.23
N SER A 377 3.92 10.35 0.94
CA SER A 377 4.96 10.77 1.90
C SER A 377 5.66 9.60 2.58
N GLU A 378 4.97 8.47 2.75
CA GLU A 378 5.46 7.30 3.50
C GLU A 378 6.11 6.21 2.62
N ILE A 379 5.77 6.13 1.33
CA ILE A 379 6.35 5.11 0.43
C ILE A 379 7.88 5.31 0.37
N LYS A 380 8.63 4.23 0.61
CA LYS A 380 10.09 4.21 0.46
C LYS A 380 10.50 4.59 -0.95
N SER A 381 11.52 5.44 -1.05
CA SER A 381 12.00 6.01 -2.33
C SER A 381 12.35 4.95 -3.37
N ASP A 382 12.93 3.81 -2.97
CA ASP A 382 13.21 2.68 -3.88
C ASP A 382 11.94 2.06 -4.50
N LEU A 383 10.85 1.97 -3.73
CA LEU A 383 9.57 1.43 -4.20
C LEU A 383 8.87 2.42 -5.14
N LEU A 384 8.97 3.74 -4.87
CA LEU A 384 8.52 4.77 -5.81
C LEU A 384 9.29 4.67 -7.12
N VAL A 385 10.63 4.67 -7.07
CA VAL A 385 11.47 4.58 -8.26
C VAL A 385 11.19 3.32 -9.06
N SER A 386 10.99 2.18 -8.40
CA SER A 386 10.63 0.92 -9.07
C SER A 386 9.30 1.04 -9.82
N GLY A 387 8.27 1.64 -9.20
CA GLY A 387 6.97 1.89 -9.85
C GLY A 387 7.08 2.83 -11.06
N LEU A 388 7.94 3.84 -10.99
CA LEU A 388 8.14 4.81 -12.08
C LEU A 388 8.85 4.23 -13.31
N LYS A 389 9.61 3.13 -13.19
CA LYS A 389 10.34 2.54 -14.33
C LYS A 389 9.47 2.21 -15.53
N ALA A 390 8.24 1.76 -15.30
CA ALA A 390 7.27 1.43 -16.34
C ALA A 390 6.25 2.55 -16.61
N ASN A 391 6.32 3.66 -15.87
CA ASN A 391 5.31 4.73 -15.86
C ASN A 391 6.01 6.10 -15.90
N SER A 392 6.83 6.33 -16.95
CA SER A 392 7.69 7.50 -17.06
C SER A 392 6.94 8.82 -17.26
N ASP A 393 5.70 8.75 -17.76
CA ASP A 393 4.82 9.88 -18.04
C ASP A 393 4.36 10.63 -16.79
N ILE A 394 4.27 9.95 -15.64
CA ILE A 394 3.88 10.55 -14.36
C ILE A 394 5.07 11.02 -13.50
N VAL A 395 6.32 10.83 -13.96
CA VAL A 395 7.55 11.10 -13.19
C VAL A 395 7.62 12.53 -12.70
N THR A 396 7.39 13.51 -13.58
CA THR A 396 7.51 14.94 -13.28
C THR A 396 6.63 15.35 -12.10
N ASP A 397 5.41 14.82 -12.05
CA ASP A 397 4.46 15.14 -10.98
C ASP A 397 4.81 14.49 -9.66
N ILE A 398 5.31 13.25 -9.69
CA ILE A 398 5.77 12.55 -8.48
C ILE A 398 7.03 13.24 -7.91
N VAL A 399 7.98 13.64 -8.75
CA VAL A 399 9.21 14.34 -8.34
C VAL A 399 8.90 15.67 -7.66
N LYS A 400 7.92 16.45 -8.17
CA LYS A 400 7.50 17.71 -7.53
C LYS A 400 7.07 17.52 -6.07
N ARG A 401 6.50 16.36 -5.73
CA ARG A 401 6.03 16.03 -4.38
C ARG A 401 7.08 15.27 -3.55
N ARG A 402 7.96 14.51 -4.20
CA ARG A 402 9.00 13.68 -3.59
C ARG A 402 10.37 13.94 -4.24
N PRO A 403 10.96 15.14 -4.07
CA PRO A 403 12.23 15.49 -4.71
C PRO A 403 13.42 14.67 -4.20
N ASP A 404 13.29 14.03 -3.04
CA ASP A 404 14.30 13.14 -2.47
C ASP A 404 14.67 11.96 -3.37
N ILE A 405 13.75 11.50 -4.24
CA ILE A 405 14.03 10.40 -5.17
C ILE A 405 15.11 10.75 -6.21
N MET A 406 15.33 12.04 -6.48
CA MET A 406 16.41 12.52 -7.38
C MET A 406 17.81 12.31 -6.78
N LYS A 407 17.91 11.96 -5.49
CA LYS A 407 19.16 11.59 -4.81
C LYS A 407 19.55 10.13 -5.04
N LEU A 408 18.73 9.36 -5.77
CA LEU A 408 18.95 7.94 -6.03
C LEU A 408 19.46 7.70 -7.45
N PRO A 409 20.56 6.96 -7.66
CA PRO A 409 21.02 6.60 -9.01
C PRO A 409 19.94 5.87 -9.82
N ALA A 410 19.15 5.02 -9.16
CA ALA A 410 18.09 4.25 -9.80
C ALA A 410 16.99 5.10 -10.44
N PHE A 411 16.75 6.32 -9.92
CA PHE A 411 15.79 7.26 -10.51
C PHE A 411 16.29 7.76 -11.87
N TRP A 412 17.55 8.19 -11.95
CA TRP A 412 18.16 8.69 -13.18
C TRP A 412 18.39 7.62 -14.25
N ASN A 413 18.35 6.34 -13.85
CA ASN A 413 18.38 5.20 -14.76
C ASN A 413 17.01 4.86 -15.37
N ILE A 414 15.92 5.52 -14.97
CA ILE A 414 14.60 5.32 -15.59
C ILE A 414 14.67 5.85 -17.04
N PRO A 415 14.26 5.05 -18.04
CA PRO A 415 14.22 5.50 -19.43
C PRO A 415 13.34 6.75 -19.60
N LYS A 416 13.77 7.68 -20.47
CA LYS A 416 13.04 8.92 -20.81
C LYS A 416 12.88 9.94 -19.68
N VAL A 417 13.52 9.75 -18.52
CA VAL A 417 13.65 10.84 -17.53
C VAL A 417 14.43 11.99 -18.18
N ASP A 418 13.89 13.20 -18.07
CA ASP A 418 14.50 14.42 -18.59
C ASP A 418 15.58 14.94 -17.62
N ASP A 419 16.73 15.32 -18.17
CA ASP A 419 17.81 15.96 -17.43
C ASP A 419 17.41 17.34 -16.87
N GLN A 420 16.43 18.02 -17.48
CA GLN A 420 15.90 19.31 -16.98
C GLN A 420 15.32 19.19 -15.57
N LEU A 421 14.91 18.00 -15.12
CA LEU A 421 14.46 17.80 -13.74
C LEU A 421 15.53 18.17 -12.71
N ALA A 422 16.82 18.10 -13.07
CA ALA A 422 17.91 18.50 -12.19
C ALA A 422 17.90 20.00 -11.84
N GLU A 423 17.19 20.84 -12.60
CA GLU A 423 16.95 22.25 -12.26
C GLU A 423 16.18 22.40 -10.95
N HIS A 424 15.38 21.40 -10.57
CA HIS A 424 14.61 21.40 -9.32
C HIS A 424 15.40 20.90 -8.11
N ILE A 425 16.63 20.40 -8.30
CA ILE A 425 17.51 20.04 -7.18
C ILE A 425 17.93 21.31 -6.44
N SER A 426 17.71 21.36 -5.13
CA SER A 426 18.10 22.49 -4.29
C SER A 426 19.63 22.57 -4.12
N HIS A 427 20.15 23.74 -3.71
CA HIS A 427 21.59 23.86 -3.37
C HIS A 427 22.01 22.90 -2.26
N GLN A 428 21.16 22.69 -1.25
CA GLN A 428 21.43 21.80 -0.12
C GLN A 428 21.48 20.33 -0.54
N ASP A 429 20.72 19.95 -1.57
CA ASP A 429 20.63 18.57 -2.03
C ASP A 429 21.61 18.22 -3.16
N ALA A 430 22.22 19.24 -3.78
CA ALA A 430 23.12 19.08 -4.93
C ALA A 430 24.31 18.17 -4.62
N GLY A 431 24.87 18.25 -3.41
CA GLY A 431 25.98 17.42 -2.94
C GLY A 431 25.67 15.92 -2.90
N VAL A 432 24.43 15.55 -2.59
CA VAL A 432 24.00 14.14 -2.62
C VAL A 432 23.58 13.73 -4.03
N ALA A 433 22.88 14.61 -4.75
CA ALA A 433 22.35 14.31 -6.07
C ALA A 433 23.45 14.13 -7.13
N ILE A 434 24.61 14.79 -7.00
CA ILE A 434 25.73 14.60 -7.94
C ILE A 434 26.23 13.15 -7.96
N TYR A 435 26.32 12.48 -6.82
CA TYR A 435 26.69 11.05 -6.78
C TYR A 435 25.69 10.19 -7.55
N ALA A 436 24.40 10.50 -7.43
CA ALA A 436 23.35 9.79 -8.15
C ALA A 436 23.44 9.98 -9.66
N LEU A 437 23.67 11.21 -10.10
CA LEU A 437 23.82 11.58 -11.51
C LEU A 437 25.06 10.95 -12.14
N LEU A 438 26.22 11.05 -11.48
CA LEU A 438 27.47 10.46 -11.94
C LEU A 438 27.39 8.93 -11.98
N ALA A 439 26.81 8.29 -10.96
CA ALA A 439 26.62 6.84 -10.95
C ALA A 439 25.66 6.38 -12.07
N ALA A 440 24.62 7.15 -12.37
CA ALA A 440 23.70 6.90 -13.49
C ALA A 440 24.27 7.29 -14.87
N GLY A 441 25.47 7.86 -14.92
CA GLY A 441 26.12 8.26 -16.18
C GLY A 441 25.48 9.47 -16.87
N ARG A 442 24.75 10.32 -16.14
CA ARG A 442 24.06 11.49 -16.70
C ARG A 442 25.04 12.66 -16.86
N VAL A 443 25.08 13.23 -18.07
CA VAL A 443 25.99 14.34 -18.41
C VAL A 443 25.25 15.67 -18.57
N GLY A 444 24.02 15.67 -19.08
CA GLY A 444 23.23 16.88 -19.32
C GLY A 444 23.14 17.85 -18.12
N PRO A 445 22.95 17.36 -16.88
CA PRO A 445 22.81 18.22 -15.71
C PRO A 445 24.11 18.85 -15.19
N ALA A 446 25.27 18.54 -15.77
CA ALA A 446 26.58 18.90 -15.22
C ALA A 446 26.71 20.39 -14.90
N ALA A 447 26.40 21.27 -15.87
CA ALA A 447 26.53 22.71 -15.68
C ALA A 447 25.61 23.24 -14.57
N THR A 448 24.36 22.77 -14.55
CA THR A 448 23.37 23.16 -13.54
C THR A 448 23.78 22.74 -12.14
N ILE A 449 24.30 21.52 -11.97
CA ILE A 449 24.68 21.00 -10.66
C ILE A 449 26.01 21.57 -10.19
N ILE A 450 27.01 21.72 -11.07
CA ILE A 450 28.30 22.35 -10.74
C ILE A 450 28.09 23.75 -10.14
N ASN A 451 27.13 24.52 -10.66
CA ASN A 451 26.80 25.85 -10.13
C ASN A 451 26.11 25.83 -8.75
N LYS A 452 25.51 24.70 -8.35
CA LYS A 452 24.73 24.59 -7.12
C LYS A 452 25.50 23.91 -5.97
N VAL A 453 26.34 22.94 -6.31
CA VAL A 453 27.04 22.07 -5.36
C VAL A 453 28.23 22.78 -4.71
N GLU A 454 28.57 22.42 -3.47
CA GLU A 454 29.80 22.89 -2.84
C GLU A 454 31.04 22.29 -3.50
N SER A 455 32.14 23.05 -3.54
CA SER A 455 33.33 22.66 -4.32
C SER A 455 34.03 21.41 -3.76
N SER A 456 34.02 21.22 -2.44
CA SER A 456 34.56 20.03 -1.78
C SER A 456 33.73 18.78 -2.07
N GLU A 457 32.41 18.88 -2.06
CA GLU A 457 31.50 17.79 -2.40
C GLU A 457 31.61 17.40 -3.88
N LEU A 458 31.75 18.40 -4.77
CA LEU A 458 32.01 18.17 -6.19
C LEU A 458 33.30 17.38 -6.41
N ALA A 459 34.39 17.77 -5.76
CA ALA A 459 35.66 17.06 -5.84
C ALA A 459 35.52 15.60 -5.34
N LEU A 460 34.91 15.38 -4.18
CA LEU A 460 34.68 14.03 -3.64
C LEU A 460 33.80 13.16 -4.55
N ALA A 461 32.81 13.75 -5.23
CA ALA A 461 31.92 13.02 -6.14
C ALA A 461 32.60 12.60 -7.44
N LEU A 462 33.43 13.48 -8.02
CA LEU A 462 34.24 13.19 -9.20
C LEU A 462 35.28 12.09 -8.92
N GLU A 463 35.78 12.03 -7.69
CA GLU A 463 36.76 11.02 -7.27
C GLU A 463 36.14 9.67 -6.84
N SER A 464 34.81 9.57 -6.73
CA SER A 464 34.15 8.35 -6.27
C SER A 464 34.30 7.18 -7.23
N GLU A 465 34.60 5.99 -6.71
CA GLU A 465 34.68 4.74 -7.49
C GLU A 465 33.31 4.28 -8.04
N LYS A 466 32.21 4.73 -7.43
CA LYS A 466 30.85 4.41 -7.87
C LYS A 466 30.40 5.23 -9.08
N SER A 467 31.15 6.28 -9.42
CA SER A 467 30.83 7.19 -10.52
C SER A 467 31.15 6.55 -11.88
N ASN A 468 30.33 6.82 -12.88
CA ASN A 468 30.59 6.38 -14.24
C ASN A 468 31.77 7.17 -14.84
N SER A 469 32.83 6.49 -15.27
CA SER A 469 34.07 7.12 -15.73
C SER A 469 33.89 8.05 -16.93
N LYS A 470 32.99 7.72 -17.87
CA LYS A 470 32.68 8.59 -19.02
C LYS A 470 31.96 9.86 -18.57
N ALA A 471 31.01 9.74 -17.64
CA ALA A 471 30.33 10.91 -17.10
C ALA A 471 31.28 11.80 -16.31
N VAL A 472 32.15 11.23 -15.48
CA VAL A 472 33.19 12.01 -14.77
C VAL A 472 34.04 12.82 -15.73
N LEU A 473 34.49 12.22 -16.84
CA LEU A 473 35.29 12.92 -17.86
C LEU A 473 34.54 14.14 -18.44
N GLU A 474 33.28 13.96 -18.85
CA GLU A 474 32.47 15.05 -19.37
C GLU A 474 32.18 16.14 -18.33
N TRP A 475 31.94 15.75 -17.07
CA TRP A 475 31.75 16.70 -15.98
C TRP A 475 33.02 17.51 -15.68
N LEU A 476 34.20 16.90 -15.79
CA LEU A 476 35.48 17.60 -15.69
C LEU A 476 35.64 18.63 -16.82
N PHE A 477 35.23 18.29 -18.04
CA PHE A 477 35.24 19.23 -19.17
C PHE A 477 34.30 20.42 -18.95
N VAL A 478 33.12 20.17 -18.40
CA VAL A 478 32.18 21.25 -18.05
C VAL A 478 32.75 22.10 -16.91
N LEU A 479 33.34 21.50 -15.88
CA LEU A 479 33.98 22.21 -14.78
C LEU A 479 35.11 23.12 -15.26
N CYS A 480 35.91 22.69 -16.24
CA CYS A 480 37.01 23.48 -16.81
C CYS A 480 36.54 24.76 -17.54
N ARG A 481 35.23 24.90 -17.81
CA ARG A 481 34.65 26.14 -18.37
C ARG A 481 34.35 27.19 -17.31
N ASP A 482 34.26 26.81 -16.04
CA ASP A 482 34.14 27.73 -14.90
C ASP A 482 35.44 27.74 -14.09
N LEU A 483 36.34 28.65 -14.47
CA LEU A 483 37.68 28.73 -13.90
C LEU A 483 37.68 29.10 -12.41
N ASN A 484 36.67 29.83 -11.92
CA ASN A 484 36.56 30.16 -10.50
C ASN A 484 36.13 28.93 -9.71
N LYS A 485 35.13 28.19 -10.22
CA LYS A 485 34.70 26.94 -9.59
C LYS A 485 35.81 25.89 -9.63
N LEU A 486 36.51 25.75 -10.75
CA LEU A 486 37.68 24.88 -10.87
C LEU A 486 38.76 25.24 -9.84
N ALA A 487 39.11 26.52 -9.69
CA ALA A 487 40.07 26.95 -8.67
C ALA A 487 39.63 26.55 -7.26
N SER A 488 38.33 26.70 -6.96
CA SER A 488 37.76 26.29 -5.68
C SER A 488 37.79 24.77 -5.45
N VAL A 489 37.58 23.97 -6.49
CA VAL A 489 37.65 22.50 -6.43
C VAL A 489 39.10 22.06 -6.20
N LEU A 490 40.06 22.61 -6.96
CA LEU A 490 41.50 22.35 -6.79
C LEU A 490 41.95 22.72 -5.36
N ALA A 491 41.54 23.89 -4.87
CA ALA A 491 41.86 24.38 -3.53
C ALA A 491 41.13 23.64 -2.39
N SER A 492 40.18 22.74 -2.68
CA SER A 492 39.46 21.97 -1.65
C SER A 492 40.32 20.90 -0.97
N GLY A 493 41.42 20.49 -1.61
CA GLY A 493 42.28 19.39 -1.15
C GLY A 493 41.64 18.01 -1.22
N GLN A 494 40.48 17.86 -1.88
CA GLN A 494 39.74 16.59 -1.95
C GLN A 494 39.98 15.78 -3.24
N LEU A 495 40.77 16.29 -4.17
CA LEU A 495 41.14 15.57 -5.40
C LEU A 495 42.25 14.57 -5.08
N THR A 496 41.94 13.28 -5.16
CA THR A 496 42.83 12.20 -4.71
C THR A 496 43.53 11.44 -5.83
N LYS A 497 43.11 11.60 -7.09
CA LYS A 497 43.72 10.91 -8.25
C LYS A 497 44.54 11.86 -9.11
N MET A 498 45.78 11.46 -9.39
CA MET A 498 46.66 12.18 -10.31
C MET A 498 46.08 12.28 -11.73
N SER A 499 45.33 11.26 -12.20
CA SER A 499 44.70 11.27 -13.52
C SER A 499 43.67 12.38 -13.69
N THR A 500 42.92 12.70 -12.63
CA THR A 500 41.98 13.83 -12.63
C THR A 500 42.68 15.16 -12.89
N LEU A 501 43.84 15.38 -12.25
CA LEU A 501 44.63 16.60 -12.42
C LEU A 501 45.18 16.72 -13.84
N VAL A 502 45.64 15.61 -14.42
CA VAL A 502 46.10 15.57 -15.82
C VAL A 502 44.96 15.94 -16.78
N ILE A 503 43.78 15.34 -16.60
CA ILE A 503 42.61 15.63 -17.43
C ILE A 503 42.27 17.12 -17.38
N MET A 504 42.22 17.71 -16.18
CA MET A 504 41.96 19.15 -16.03
C MET A 504 43.04 20.00 -16.69
N ALA A 505 44.32 19.66 -16.49
CA ALA A 505 45.46 20.39 -17.05
C ALA A 505 45.51 20.35 -18.58
N GLN A 506 44.99 19.29 -19.20
CA GLN A 506 44.90 19.16 -20.66
C GLN A 506 43.83 20.06 -21.28
N GLN A 507 42.87 20.56 -20.50
CA GLN A 507 41.75 21.38 -21.01
C GLN A 507 41.95 22.88 -20.89
N ILE A 508 42.95 23.32 -20.12
CA ILE A 508 43.14 24.73 -19.79
C ILE A 508 44.60 25.14 -19.97
N SER A 509 44.86 26.44 -19.95
CA SER A 509 46.22 26.99 -19.88
C SER A 509 46.69 27.10 -18.43
N PRO A 510 48.02 27.01 -18.16
CA PRO A 510 48.57 27.12 -16.81
C PRO A 510 48.12 28.37 -16.02
N ASP A 511 47.93 29.51 -16.69
CA ASP A 511 47.54 30.75 -16.01
C ASP A 511 46.02 31.00 -15.94
N ASP A 512 45.18 30.10 -16.48
CA ASP A 512 43.72 30.31 -16.51
C ASP A 512 43.12 30.22 -15.09
N VAL A 513 43.66 29.36 -14.23
CA VAL A 513 43.16 29.17 -12.86
C VAL A 513 43.57 30.36 -11.97
N PRO A 514 42.62 31.11 -11.39
CA PRO A 514 42.92 32.18 -10.45
C PRO A 514 43.53 31.64 -9.14
N ASN A 515 44.34 32.47 -8.48
CA ASN A 515 44.92 32.17 -7.16
C ASN A 515 44.36 33.15 -6.12
N SER A 516 43.22 32.78 -5.54
CA SER A 516 42.49 33.58 -4.54
C SER A 516 42.57 32.99 -3.13
N TYR A 517 43.30 31.88 -2.94
CA TYR A 517 43.29 31.06 -1.72
C TYR A 517 44.57 31.17 -0.88
N GLY A 518 45.51 32.04 -1.29
CA GLY A 518 46.82 32.16 -0.65
C GLY A 518 47.82 31.20 -1.27
N GLU A 519 47.70 29.91 -0.98
CA GLU A 519 48.47 28.85 -1.63
C GLU A 519 47.89 28.53 -3.02
N ASP A 520 48.74 28.14 -3.98
CA ASP A 520 48.27 27.84 -5.34
C ASP A 520 47.32 26.62 -5.38
N PRO A 521 46.14 26.74 -6.01
CA PRO A 521 45.19 25.63 -6.08
C PRO A 521 45.77 24.35 -6.67
N TRP A 522 46.66 24.46 -7.67
CA TRP A 522 47.32 23.28 -8.22
C TRP A 522 48.26 22.63 -7.21
N LEU A 523 48.95 23.40 -6.37
CA LEU A 523 49.81 22.86 -5.34
C LEU A 523 49.01 22.10 -4.27
N ILE A 524 47.90 22.67 -3.82
CA ILE A 524 46.99 22.02 -2.87
C ILE A 524 46.52 20.68 -3.45
N ALA A 525 46.05 20.68 -4.70
CA ALA A 525 45.56 19.48 -5.36
C ALA A 525 46.67 18.43 -5.57
N LEU A 526 47.87 18.84 -5.98
CA LEU A 526 49.02 17.94 -6.19
C LEU A 526 49.46 17.23 -4.91
N ARG A 527 49.34 17.89 -3.76
CA ARG A 527 49.68 17.29 -2.45
C ARG A 527 48.65 16.26 -1.99
N SER A 528 47.38 16.45 -2.36
CA SER A 528 46.30 15.50 -2.04
C SER A 528 46.22 14.31 -3.00
N ALA A 529 46.66 14.49 -4.24
CA ALA A 529 46.54 13.49 -5.28
C ALA A 529 47.62 12.40 -5.18
N SER A 530 47.25 11.20 -5.61
CA SER A 530 48.13 10.03 -5.65
C SER A 530 47.78 9.12 -6.84
N GLY A 531 48.56 8.06 -7.02
CA GLY A 531 48.39 7.09 -8.10
C GLY A 531 49.40 7.25 -9.23
N SER A 532 49.72 6.13 -9.88
CA SER A 532 50.68 6.09 -10.98
C SER A 532 50.08 6.65 -12.27
N LEU A 533 50.81 7.53 -12.93
CA LEU A 533 50.47 8.04 -14.26
C LEU A 533 51.30 7.33 -15.33
N GLY A 534 50.79 7.31 -16.57
CA GLY A 534 51.62 6.95 -17.70
C GLY A 534 52.73 8.00 -17.89
N ARG A 535 53.90 7.58 -18.39
CA ARG A 535 55.07 8.45 -18.58
C ARG A 535 54.75 9.76 -19.30
N LEU A 536 53.90 9.71 -20.33
CA LEU A 536 53.50 10.87 -21.12
C LEU A 536 52.67 11.87 -20.30
N ASP A 537 51.77 11.37 -19.46
CA ASP A 537 50.92 12.20 -18.59
C ASP A 537 51.73 12.83 -17.45
N GLU A 538 52.70 12.10 -16.88
CA GLU A 538 53.64 12.64 -15.91
C GLU A 538 54.48 13.79 -16.50
N ASP A 539 54.98 13.60 -17.72
CA ASP A 539 55.77 14.60 -18.43
C ASP A 539 54.93 15.83 -18.77
N PHE A 540 53.69 15.62 -19.21
CA PHE A 540 52.74 16.70 -19.48
C PHE A 540 52.41 17.49 -18.22
N LEU A 541 52.04 16.82 -17.13
CA LEU A 541 51.70 17.48 -15.87
C LEU A 541 52.89 18.25 -15.32
N ALA A 542 54.09 17.67 -15.34
CA ALA A 542 55.30 18.38 -14.90
C ALA A 542 55.60 19.62 -15.77
N ALA A 543 55.44 19.54 -17.09
CA ALA A 543 55.59 20.68 -17.99
C ALA A 543 54.55 21.79 -17.74
N PHE A 544 53.30 21.39 -17.48
CA PHE A 544 52.21 22.29 -17.12
C PHE A 544 52.49 23.01 -15.79
N VAL A 545 52.86 22.26 -14.76
CA VAL A 545 53.18 22.78 -13.41
C VAL A 545 54.40 23.69 -13.44
N LEU A 546 55.44 23.35 -14.20
CA LEU A 546 56.59 24.23 -14.44
C LEU A 546 56.13 25.57 -15.02
N ASN A 547 55.27 25.54 -16.03
CA ASN A 547 54.76 26.77 -16.64
C ASN A 547 53.92 27.59 -15.67
N ARG A 548 53.06 26.95 -14.89
CA ARG A 548 52.29 27.60 -13.82
C ARG A 548 53.22 28.32 -12.84
N ALA A 549 54.30 27.67 -12.43
CA ALA A 549 55.28 28.22 -11.49
C ALA A 549 56.05 29.41 -12.06
N LEU A 550 56.41 29.36 -13.35
CA LEU A 550 57.10 30.44 -14.04
C LEU A 550 56.16 31.62 -14.38
N GLY A 551 54.85 31.40 -14.34
CA GLY A 551 53.81 32.39 -14.63
C GLY A 551 53.70 33.52 -13.63
N TRP A 552 52.69 34.36 -13.87
CA TRP A 552 52.37 35.54 -13.06
C TRP A 552 51.20 35.30 -12.09
N LYS A 553 50.52 34.16 -12.21
CA LYS A 553 49.32 33.83 -11.41
C LYS A 553 49.59 33.05 -10.13
N SER A 554 50.65 32.25 -10.08
CA SER A 554 50.97 31.45 -8.90
C SER A 554 51.58 32.28 -7.77
N ARG A 555 51.14 32.01 -6.54
CA ARG A 555 51.74 32.52 -5.30
C ARG A 555 52.63 31.50 -4.60
N SER A 556 52.71 30.27 -5.13
CA SER A 556 53.57 29.20 -4.63
C SER A 556 54.56 28.71 -5.72
N PRO A 557 55.30 29.62 -6.39
CA PRO A 557 56.16 29.24 -7.50
C PRO A 557 57.34 28.37 -7.06
N ALA A 558 57.82 28.49 -5.82
CA ALA A 558 58.97 27.71 -5.33
C ALA A 558 58.63 26.21 -5.25
N GLU A 559 57.50 25.87 -4.64
CA GLU A 559 57.01 24.51 -4.44
C GLU A 559 56.62 23.85 -5.76
N LEU A 560 55.96 24.60 -6.66
CA LEU A 560 55.61 24.10 -7.99
C LEU A 560 56.87 23.85 -8.84
N LEU A 561 57.91 24.67 -8.71
CA LEU A 561 59.22 24.42 -9.34
C LEU A 561 59.88 23.17 -8.75
N GLN A 562 59.88 23.01 -7.44
CA GLN A 562 60.41 21.81 -6.78
C GLN A 562 59.71 20.53 -7.28
N TYR A 563 58.38 20.57 -7.45
CA TYR A 563 57.62 19.43 -7.97
C TYR A 563 58.02 19.06 -9.41
N SER A 564 58.24 20.05 -10.28
CA SER A 564 58.38 19.84 -11.72
C SER A 564 59.82 19.72 -12.23
N TYR A 565 60.79 20.34 -11.54
CA TYR A 565 62.13 20.59 -12.07
C TYR A 565 62.86 19.33 -12.54
N ASN A 566 63.05 18.35 -11.65
CA ASN A 566 63.84 17.16 -11.95
C ASN A 566 63.23 16.39 -13.15
N ARG A 567 61.91 16.24 -13.16
CA ARG A 567 61.21 15.50 -14.22
C ARG A 567 61.35 16.18 -15.58
N VAL A 568 61.18 17.51 -15.63
CA VAL A 568 61.32 18.28 -16.87
C VAL A 568 62.77 18.29 -17.34
N TYR A 569 63.74 18.46 -16.44
CA TYR A 569 65.16 18.42 -16.78
C TYR A 569 65.53 17.07 -17.44
N ARG A 570 65.20 15.97 -16.77
CA ARG A 570 65.45 14.62 -17.30
C ARG A 570 64.71 14.35 -18.60
N ALA A 571 63.57 15.02 -18.84
CA ALA A 571 62.85 14.92 -20.09
C ALA A 571 63.52 15.65 -21.26
N PHE A 572 64.10 16.82 -21.01
CA PHE A 572 64.93 17.50 -22.01
C PHE A 572 66.23 16.75 -22.29
N GLU A 573 66.94 16.31 -21.25
CA GLU A 573 68.24 15.62 -21.37
C GLU A 573 68.13 14.35 -22.22
N SER A 574 67.05 13.59 -22.05
CA SER A 574 66.80 12.35 -22.80
C SER A 574 65.97 12.56 -24.08
N GLN A 575 65.66 13.81 -24.47
CA GLN A 575 64.89 14.18 -25.66
C GLN A 575 63.57 13.40 -25.80
N ARG A 576 62.88 13.18 -24.68
CA ARG A 576 61.74 12.24 -24.59
C ARG A 576 60.38 12.91 -24.55
N PHE A 577 60.31 14.24 -24.55
CA PHE A 577 59.04 14.93 -24.58
C PHE A 577 58.28 14.65 -25.88
N ALA A 578 56.96 14.52 -25.79
CA ALA A 578 56.10 14.68 -26.95
C ALA A 578 56.17 16.14 -27.44
N ARG A 579 56.01 16.36 -28.74
CA ARG A 579 56.21 17.69 -29.38
C ARG A 579 55.43 18.83 -28.69
N ASP A 580 54.15 18.61 -28.38
CA ASP A 580 53.31 19.62 -27.75
C ASP A 580 53.69 19.86 -26.29
N THR A 581 54.07 18.80 -25.57
CA THR A 581 54.59 18.90 -24.19
C THR A 581 55.92 19.65 -24.14
N GLU A 582 56.82 19.40 -25.09
CA GLU A 582 58.10 20.11 -25.18
C GLU A 582 57.87 21.60 -25.45
N LYS A 583 56.94 21.92 -26.35
CA LYS A 583 56.54 23.30 -26.64
C LYS A 583 55.98 23.98 -25.39
N LEU A 584 55.15 23.30 -24.62
CA LEU A 584 54.66 23.81 -23.33
C LEU A 584 55.84 24.06 -22.38
N ALA A 585 56.64 23.03 -22.10
CA ALA A 585 57.77 23.08 -21.16
C ALA A 585 58.81 24.18 -21.49
N SER A 586 59.04 24.44 -22.78
CA SER A 586 60.04 25.42 -23.25
C SER A 586 59.51 26.85 -23.44
N SER A 587 58.18 27.05 -23.36
CA SER A 587 57.54 28.32 -23.77
C SER A 587 57.92 29.54 -22.92
N ARG A 588 58.24 29.33 -21.63
CA ARG A 588 58.62 30.38 -20.67
C ARG A 588 60.10 30.38 -20.30
N LEU A 589 60.89 29.52 -20.92
CA LEU A 589 62.32 29.47 -20.67
C LEU A 589 63.00 30.67 -21.33
N VAL A 590 64.01 31.22 -20.66
CA VAL A 590 64.84 32.30 -21.21
C VAL A 590 65.36 31.91 -22.60
N ARG A 591 65.43 32.91 -23.49
CA ARG A 591 66.09 32.74 -24.79
C ARG A 591 67.60 32.75 -24.50
N GLY A 592 68.28 31.66 -24.81
CA GLY A 592 69.69 31.48 -24.46
C GLY A 592 70.60 32.55 -25.08
N SER A 593 71.76 32.73 -24.45
CA SER A 593 72.89 33.44 -25.06
C SER A 593 73.55 32.56 -26.13
N TRP A 594 74.28 33.15 -27.08
CA TRP A 594 74.77 32.53 -28.34
C TRP A 594 75.61 31.23 -28.22
N ILE A 595 75.93 30.76 -27.01
CA ILE A 595 76.92 29.69 -26.75
C ILE A 595 76.28 28.41 -26.17
N ASP A 596 75.00 28.41 -25.74
CA ASP A 596 74.36 27.18 -25.21
C ASP A 596 72.85 27.13 -25.53
N TRP A 597 72.46 26.26 -26.48
CA TRP A 597 71.07 26.19 -27.02
C TRP A 597 70.21 25.10 -26.34
N ASP A 598 70.80 24.22 -25.54
CA ASP A 598 70.08 23.10 -24.91
C ASP A 598 68.98 23.60 -23.93
N ASN A 599 67.78 23.01 -24.03
CA ASN A 599 66.66 23.26 -23.13
C ASN A 599 66.98 22.97 -21.66
N CYS A 600 67.92 22.06 -21.34
CA CYS A 600 68.44 21.84 -19.98
C CYS A 600 69.15 23.08 -19.43
N SER A 601 70.07 23.67 -20.19
CA SER A 601 70.76 24.91 -19.80
C SER A 601 69.77 26.07 -19.64
N ARG A 602 68.83 26.21 -20.59
CA ARG A 602 67.77 27.24 -20.52
C ARG A 602 66.86 27.05 -19.31
N LEU A 603 66.49 25.81 -18.97
CA LEU A 603 65.68 25.50 -17.79
C LEU A 603 66.40 25.91 -16.50
N LYS A 604 67.66 25.51 -16.36
CA LYS A 604 68.51 25.82 -15.21
C LYS A 604 68.64 27.33 -14.99
N GLU A 605 68.99 28.07 -16.03
CA GLU A 605 69.09 29.54 -15.97
C GLU A 605 67.76 30.19 -15.60
N THR A 606 66.65 29.72 -16.20
CA THR A 606 65.30 30.26 -15.94
C THR A 606 64.89 30.06 -14.48
N VAL A 607 65.11 28.86 -13.94
CA VAL A 607 64.74 28.49 -12.57
C VAL A 607 65.56 29.30 -11.56
N VAL A 608 66.88 29.33 -11.72
CA VAL A 608 67.79 30.11 -10.86
C VAL A 608 67.42 31.59 -10.87
N LYS A 609 67.18 32.15 -12.06
CA LYS A 609 66.75 33.53 -12.20
C LYS A 609 65.41 33.78 -11.51
N LYS A 610 64.43 32.88 -11.64
CA LYS A 610 63.13 32.99 -10.98
C LYS A 610 63.29 33.03 -9.45
N PHE A 611 64.10 32.14 -8.87
CA PHE A 611 64.35 32.12 -7.42
C PHE A 611 65.02 33.41 -6.91
N ILE A 612 66.02 33.91 -7.64
CA ILE A 612 66.79 35.11 -7.24
C ILE A 612 65.97 36.40 -7.46
N ASP A 613 65.37 36.57 -8.64
CA ASP A 613 64.70 37.83 -9.01
C ASP A 613 63.38 38.05 -8.25
N TYR A 614 62.72 36.97 -7.83
CA TYR A 614 61.47 37.02 -7.08
C TYR A 614 61.64 36.70 -5.59
N ASP A 615 62.88 36.55 -5.11
CA ASP A 615 63.24 36.22 -3.73
C ASP A 615 62.45 35.02 -3.15
N LEU A 616 62.39 33.93 -3.90
CA LEU A 616 61.66 32.72 -3.50
C LEU A 616 62.37 31.99 -2.34
N ASP A 617 61.66 31.08 -1.67
CA ASP A 617 62.15 30.42 -0.44
C ASP A 617 63.53 29.74 -0.63
N PRO A 618 64.58 30.18 0.10
CA PRO A 618 65.92 29.58 0.05
C PRO A 618 65.99 28.11 0.48
N GLU A 619 65.13 27.67 1.39
CA GLU A 619 65.10 26.26 1.82
C GLU A 619 64.63 25.36 0.67
N ILE A 620 63.56 25.79 -0.02
CA ILE A 620 63.03 25.07 -1.19
C ILE A 620 64.05 25.04 -2.31
N PHE A 621 64.79 26.12 -2.57
CA PHE A 621 65.87 26.11 -3.57
C PHE A 621 66.94 25.07 -3.23
N GLY A 622 67.37 24.99 -1.97
CA GLY A 622 68.35 24.01 -1.50
C GLY A 622 67.87 22.56 -1.64
N ARG A 623 66.55 22.33 -1.67
CA ARG A 623 65.90 21.02 -1.83
C ARG A 623 65.10 20.86 -3.13
N ILE A 624 65.38 21.69 -4.14
CA ILE A 624 64.59 21.71 -5.37
C ILE A 624 64.64 20.38 -6.16
N THR A 625 65.71 19.61 -5.96
CA THR A 625 65.89 18.27 -6.52
C THR A 625 66.62 17.38 -5.53
N GLU A 626 66.30 16.10 -5.50
CA GLU A 626 67.05 15.09 -4.74
C GLU A 626 68.35 14.70 -5.44
N ASP A 627 68.44 14.92 -6.76
CA ASP A 627 69.63 14.62 -7.54
C ASP A 627 70.77 15.59 -7.20
N VAL A 628 71.83 15.04 -6.61
CA VAL A 628 72.98 15.83 -6.16
C VAL A 628 73.64 16.56 -7.33
N SER A 629 73.82 15.91 -8.49
CA SER A 629 74.48 16.55 -9.64
C SER A 629 73.67 17.73 -10.17
N LEU A 630 72.34 17.58 -10.28
CA LEU A 630 71.47 18.67 -10.69
C LEU A 630 71.44 19.80 -9.67
N ALA A 631 71.43 19.49 -8.37
CA ALA A 631 71.47 20.48 -7.30
C ALA A 631 72.76 21.31 -7.35
N LEU A 632 73.93 20.67 -7.50
CA LEU A 632 75.21 21.37 -7.65
C LEU A 632 75.22 22.27 -8.89
N SER A 633 74.68 21.80 -10.01
CA SER A 633 74.61 22.60 -11.24
C SER A 633 73.78 23.88 -11.08
N LEU A 634 72.71 23.85 -10.27
CA LEU A 634 71.89 25.02 -9.95
C LEU A 634 72.63 26.00 -9.03
N ILE A 635 73.43 25.48 -8.09
CA ILE A 635 74.29 26.29 -7.21
C ILE A 635 75.34 27.02 -8.05
N ASP A 636 76.02 26.32 -8.96
CA ASP A 636 77.01 26.91 -9.87
C ASP A 636 76.40 28.02 -10.72
N GLU A 637 75.21 27.78 -11.27
CA GLU A 637 74.49 28.78 -12.07
C GLU A 637 74.12 30.01 -11.22
N ALA A 638 73.66 29.83 -9.99
CA ALA A 638 73.37 30.94 -9.08
C ALA A 638 74.64 31.73 -8.70
N ALA A 639 75.78 31.07 -8.51
CA ALA A 639 77.04 31.69 -8.11
C ALA A 639 77.63 32.64 -9.17
N LYS A 640 77.23 32.49 -10.45
CA LYS A 640 77.69 33.35 -11.56
C LYS A 640 77.36 34.83 -11.38
N SER A 641 76.34 35.17 -10.59
CA SER A 641 75.89 36.55 -10.38
C SER A 641 76.13 37.03 -8.95
N LYS A 642 76.30 38.35 -8.76
CA LYS A 642 76.43 38.94 -7.42
C LYS A 642 75.17 38.73 -6.57
N LYS A 643 73.98 38.88 -7.19
CA LYS A 643 72.69 38.65 -6.52
C LYS A 643 72.50 37.19 -6.13
N GLY A 644 72.88 36.26 -7.00
CA GLY A 644 72.79 34.83 -6.72
C GLY A 644 73.74 34.37 -5.62
N ARG A 645 74.97 34.89 -5.54
CA ARG A 645 75.86 34.67 -4.38
C ARG A 645 75.26 35.19 -3.06
N ALA A 646 74.58 36.33 -3.08
CA ALA A 646 73.87 36.83 -1.91
C ALA A 646 72.69 35.93 -1.51
N TYR A 647 71.94 35.43 -2.50
CA TYR A 647 70.85 34.48 -2.29
C TYR A 647 71.36 33.13 -1.73
N LEU A 648 72.44 32.58 -2.28
CA LEU A 648 73.05 31.32 -1.84
C LEU A 648 73.51 31.36 -0.38
N LYS A 649 73.92 32.51 0.16
CA LYS A 649 74.21 32.64 1.61
C LYS A 649 72.98 32.32 2.46
N ARG A 650 71.80 32.79 2.06
CA ARG A 650 70.53 32.47 2.74
C ARG A 650 70.15 31.00 2.56
N VAL A 651 70.41 30.41 1.38
CA VAL A 651 70.20 28.97 1.14
C VAL A 651 71.07 28.14 2.08
N TYR A 652 72.36 28.49 2.21
CA TYR A 652 73.29 27.85 3.14
C TYR A 652 72.80 27.91 4.59
N GLU A 653 72.36 29.08 5.05
CA GLU A 653 71.80 29.24 6.39
C GLU A 653 70.52 28.41 6.60
N ALA A 654 69.64 28.33 5.60
CA ALA A 654 68.43 27.52 5.65
C ALA A 654 68.73 26.02 5.72
N LEU A 655 69.66 25.53 4.89
CA LEU A 655 70.07 24.12 4.88
C LEU A 655 70.74 23.69 6.18
N LYS A 656 71.51 24.56 6.84
CA LYS A 656 72.14 24.27 8.14
C LYS A 656 71.16 24.14 9.31
N ARG A 657 69.96 24.69 9.19
CA ARG A 657 68.93 24.59 10.23
C ARG A 657 68.19 23.25 10.22
N VAL A 658 68.34 22.45 9.17
CA VAL A 658 67.61 21.19 9.01
C VAL A 658 68.57 20.00 8.97
N ASP A 659 68.51 19.16 10.01
CA ASP A 659 69.46 18.09 10.30
C ASP A 659 69.19 16.84 9.44
N GLU A 660 69.53 16.91 8.15
CA GLU A 660 69.52 15.78 7.21
C GLU A 660 70.87 15.66 6.51
N THR A 661 71.37 14.43 6.36
CA THR A 661 72.73 14.12 5.87
C THR A 661 73.02 14.67 4.47
N GLY A 662 72.00 14.73 3.59
CA GLY A 662 72.12 15.29 2.23
C GLY A 662 72.18 16.82 2.18
N ASN A 663 71.63 17.51 3.18
CA ASN A 663 71.62 18.97 3.27
C ASN A 663 73.00 19.52 3.67
N SER A 664 73.74 18.76 4.49
CA SER A 664 75.12 19.11 4.91
C SER A 664 76.08 19.21 3.73
N ALA A 665 76.09 18.21 2.83
CA ALA A 665 76.98 18.20 1.67
C ALA A 665 76.71 19.36 0.70
N ARG A 666 75.43 19.73 0.52
CA ARG A 666 75.02 20.87 -0.31
C ARG A 666 75.41 22.20 0.35
N ALA A 667 75.24 22.32 1.66
CA ALA A 667 75.64 23.49 2.42
C ALA A 667 77.17 23.72 2.35
N ASP A 668 77.97 22.67 2.50
CA ASP A 668 79.43 22.75 2.40
C ASP A 668 79.87 23.19 0.99
N TYR A 669 79.25 22.63 -0.05
CA TYR A 669 79.51 23.03 -1.44
C TYR A 669 79.15 24.49 -1.74
N ILE A 670 78.05 24.99 -1.17
CA ILE A 670 77.68 26.41 -1.28
C ILE A 670 78.74 27.28 -0.59
N ASN A 671 79.17 26.89 0.61
CA ASN A 671 80.20 27.63 1.36
C ASN A 671 81.53 27.70 0.59
N ASP A 672 81.90 26.64 -0.13
CA ASP A 672 83.10 26.62 -0.97
C ASP A 672 82.96 27.48 -2.24
N ASN A 673 81.78 27.54 -2.86
CA ASN A 673 81.50 28.41 -4.01
C ASN A 673 81.30 29.90 -3.66
N LEU A 674 81.14 30.21 -2.37
CA LEU A 674 80.99 31.58 -1.87
C LEU A 674 82.32 32.22 -1.42
N LYS A 675 83.38 31.42 -1.29
CA LYS A 675 84.77 31.88 -1.13
C LYS A 675 85.30 32.39 -2.47
#